data_AF-A0A0J7Y412-F1
#
_entry.id   AF-A0A0J7Y412-F1
#
_cell.length_a   1.000
_cell.length_b   1.000
_cell.length_c   1.000
_cell.angle_alpha   90.00
_cell.angle_beta   90.00
_cell.angle_gamma   90.00
#
_symmetry.space_group_name_H-M   'P 1'
#
loop_
_entity.id
_entity.type
_entity.pdbx_description
1 polymer ?
#
loop_
_entity_poly.entity_id
_entity_poly.type
_entity_poly.pdbx_seq_one_letter_code
_entity_poly.pdbx_strand_id
1 'polypeptide(L)'
;MGGQPRKSIRSLHLPPVAPVVRFGAMALAFLLGTWGFAQAFAEARIASTVMQDAMRAMRLIVGSFPQVLEGRDLPLALNIARWALPLLTFWSTAALAWEQVRNPLRLALIRARGEHLVIAGDEGGGLAAQAARGALADGRRVLLWPQDRRTTWIGDALEAGAAEVEQGVAQESAAGLALDKARAVLLLSREARGNIALASAVLAQAAAVRLAGDPIDIILRVDDLDLRRSVEQRFEHGDRRTARVRLAALPDIAARQLALARPIDGFTRAGQVGRGVLVIGFTPLIERYLLRTLAGGHYRDGGKPAFVIHMADAAQGEAAFRARNPGADALSPLRFVEARPDPAGIGMLIDAHVATSGEPVAILIDLDDDDRALAVALAVDARYRAAALPAPPIHVRMAGAHDHRIGAGIFPFGGLSDLADPDMLLQDRHDALARSIHDFYLEGRFAEGERIGVRASMQEWEDLPESFRDDNRLVADCYQLKLRDIGARLVAGAGPSLSLSPDELEELSRAEHDRWMAAKLVQGWTHGAVRDDARRLHPDIVPYDDLSEAIKDLDREQVRIMARLLSASGRRALRTLTVALLPGGEDSAPDPAALVAALRAHYPDRAPVFVGDLADRWSRHLLGPLQAQGQLVQLALACHVQAILDPLPAGEAPRAAALVQGADAIHAGGMTALAARADLLLASDPSPDPRAIRIGPDGAISRAPWTR
;
A
#
# COMPACT_ATOMS: atom_id res chain seq x y z
N MET A 1 13.87 7.75 -10.92
CA MET A 1 15.33 7.60 -10.76
C MET A 1 15.62 6.34 -9.97
N GLY A 2 16.47 5.46 -10.50
CA GLY A 2 16.84 4.19 -9.86
C GLY A 2 17.85 4.42 -8.74
N GLY A 3 17.41 4.25 -7.49
CA GLY A 3 18.31 4.16 -6.36
C GLY A 3 18.99 2.79 -6.36
N GLN A 4 20.31 2.77 -6.55
CA GLN A 4 21.09 1.59 -6.20
C GLN A 4 20.84 1.23 -4.72
N PRO A 5 20.71 -0.06 -4.35
CA PRO A 5 20.65 -0.44 -2.95
C PRO A 5 21.99 -0.06 -2.30
N ARG A 6 21.98 1.00 -1.49
CA ARG A 6 23.11 1.31 -0.61
C ARG A 6 23.33 0.09 0.27
N LYS A 7 24.53 -0.50 0.18
CA LYS A 7 24.96 -1.60 1.05
C LYS A 7 24.69 -1.18 2.49
N SER A 8 23.69 -1.80 3.09
CA SER A 8 23.43 -1.75 4.52
C SER A 8 24.73 -2.10 5.22
N ILE A 9 25.30 -1.11 5.92
CA ILE A 9 26.27 -1.41 6.98
C ILE A 9 25.44 -2.17 8.00
N ARG A 10 25.58 -3.50 8.02
CA ARG A 10 25.07 -4.32 9.12
C ARG A 10 25.73 -3.80 10.38
N SER A 11 25.03 -2.94 11.12
CA SER A 11 25.32 -2.73 12.52
C SER A 11 25.30 -4.11 13.17
N LEU A 12 26.39 -4.49 13.81
CA LEU A 12 26.42 -5.63 14.71
C LEU A 12 25.48 -5.32 15.88
N HIS A 13 24.19 -5.53 15.68
CA HIS A 13 23.21 -5.55 16.75
C HIS A 13 23.39 -6.87 17.49
N LEU A 14 24.23 -6.84 18.52
CA LEU A 14 24.14 -7.83 19.59
C LEU A 14 22.71 -7.70 20.16
N PRO A 15 21.92 -8.78 20.18
CA PRO A 15 20.59 -8.72 20.75
C PRO A 15 20.69 -8.24 22.20
N PRO A 16 19.76 -7.38 22.67
CA PRO A 16 19.74 -6.99 24.06
C PRO A 16 19.59 -8.24 24.91
N VAL A 17 20.65 -8.63 25.62
CA VAL A 17 20.56 -9.69 26.62
C VAL A 17 19.53 -9.23 27.65
N ALA A 18 18.40 -9.94 27.72
CA ALA A 18 17.28 -9.56 28.56
C ALA A 18 17.74 -9.31 30.01
N PRO A 19 17.20 -8.31 30.73
CA PRO A 19 17.57 -8.01 32.11
C PRO A 19 17.62 -9.25 33.00
N VAL A 20 16.66 -10.17 32.80
CA VAL A 20 16.58 -11.48 33.48
C VAL A 20 17.86 -12.31 33.32
N VAL A 21 18.45 -12.35 32.14
CA VAL A 21 19.69 -13.11 31.88
C VAL A 21 20.88 -12.44 32.59
N ARG A 22 20.93 -11.11 32.63
CA ARG A 22 21.99 -10.37 33.34
C ARG A 22 21.90 -10.58 34.86
N PHE A 23 20.70 -10.47 35.42
CA PHE A 23 20.46 -10.72 36.85
C PHE A 23 20.70 -12.19 37.21
N GLY A 24 20.33 -13.14 36.35
CA GLY A 24 20.62 -14.56 36.52
C GLY A 24 22.12 -14.86 36.51
N ALA A 25 22.87 -14.28 35.56
CA ALA A 25 24.32 -14.42 35.50
C ALA A 25 25.01 -13.80 36.73
N MET A 26 24.52 -12.65 37.21
CA MET A 26 25.00 -12.02 38.43
C MET A 26 24.77 -12.91 39.67
N ALA A 27 23.55 -13.45 39.81
CA ALA A 27 23.20 -14.33 40.91
C ALA A 27 24.06 -15.61 40.91
N LEU A 28 24.27 -16.22 39.73
CA LEU A 28 25.13 -17.38 39.60
C LEU A 28 26.59 -17.07 39.95
N ALA A 29 27.14 -15.95 39.45
CA ALA A 29 28.49 -15.52 39.79
C ALA A 29 28.66 -15.24 41.29
N PHE A 30 27.62 -14.70 41.94
CA PHE A 30 27.61 -14.47 43.39
C PHE A 30 27.58 -15.77 44.19
N LEU A 31 26.78 -16.75 43.77
CA LEU A 31 26.76 -18.09 44.38
C LEU A 31 28.10 -18.81 44.21
N LEU A 32 28.69 -18.76 43.01
CA LEU A 32 30.03 -19.31 42.74
C LEU A 32 31.10 -18.63 43.59
N GLY A 33 31.01 -17.32 43.82
CA GLY A 33 31.92 -16.58 44.69
C GLY A 33 31.76 -17.00 46.16
N THR A 34 30.52 -17.11 46.63
CA THR A 34 30.20 -17.52 48.02
C THR A 34 30.69 -18.95 48.28
N TRP A 35 30.40 -19.87 47.36
CA TRP A 35 30.86 -21.25 47.42
C TRP A 35 32.38 -21.37 47.29
N GLY A 36 32.98 -20.62 46.35
CA GLY A 36 34.42 -20.61 46.11
C GLY A 36 35.21 -20.06 47.29
N PHE A 37 34.69 -19.06 48.02
CA PHE A 37 35.30 -18.61 49.27
C PHE A 37 35.19 -19.65 50.38
N ALA A 38 34.05 -20.32 50.54
CA ALA A 38 33.90 -21.39 51.53
C ALA A 38 34.93 -22.52 51.30
N GLN A 39 35.16 -22.90 50.03
CA GLN A 39 36.20 -23.88 49.66
C GLN A 39 37.61 -23.36 49.97
N ALA A 40 37.96 -22.15 49.50
CA ALA A 40 39.31 -21.59 49.67
C ALA A 40 39.69 -21.38 51.15
N PHE A 41 38.73 -20.98 52.00
CA PHE A 41 38.96 -20.79 53.43
C PHE A 41 39.03 -22.13 54.19
N ALA A 42 38.26 -23.14 53.78
CA ALA A 42 38.38 -24.50 54.31
C ALA A 42 39.77 -25.10 54.00
N GLU A 43 40.27 -24.95 52.77
CA GLU A 43 41.62 -25.37 52.37
C GLU A 43 42.73 -24.62 53.15
N ALA A 44 42.51 -23.34 53.43
CA ALA A 44 43.40 -22.53 54.27
C ALA A 44 43.30 -22.83 55.77
N ARG A 45 42.39 -23.73 56.19
CA ARG A 45 42.06 -24.05 57.60
C ARG A 45 41.65 -22.83 58.43
N ILE A 46 40.97 -21.87 57.81
CA ILE A 46 40.44 -20.68 58.47
C ILE A 46 38.93 -20.85 58.61
N ALA A 47 38.39 -20.73 59.83
CA ALA A 47 36.96 -20.83 60.05
C ALA A 47 36.22 -19.68 59.33
N SER A 48 35.25 -20.04 58.48
CA SER A 48 34.34 -19.10 57.83
C SER A 48 32.89 -19.52 58.06
N THR A 49 31.97 -18.56 57.98
CA THR A 49 30.53 -18.83 57.90
C THR A 49 30.02 -18.45 56.52
N VAL A 50 28.91 -19.05 56.09
CA VAL A 50 28.26 -18.72 54.81
C VAL A 50 28.01 -17.22 54.66
N MET A 51 27.61 -16.54 55.75
CA MET A 51 27.42 -15.08 55.76
C MET A 51 28.71 -14.31 55.49
N GLN A 52 29.83 -14.74 56.09
CA GLN A 52 31.14 -14.11 55.85
C GLN A 52 31.61 -14.34 54.41
N ASP A 53 31.37 -15.52 53.85
CA ASP A 53 31.76 -15.85 52.47
C ASP A 53 30.89 -15.10 51.45
N ALA A 54 29.59 -14.94 51.72
CA ALA A 54 28.69 -14.10 50.93
C ALA A 54 29.11 -12.62 50.97
N MET A 55 29.51 -12.12 52.14
CA MET A 55 30.02 -10.75 52.29
C MET A 55 31.34 -10.55 51.52
N ARG A 56 32.22 -11.56 51.48
CA ARG A 56 33.44 -11.54 50.66
C ARG A 56 33.11 -11.56 49.17
N ALA A 57 32.15 -12.38 48.73
CA ALA A 57 31.67 -12.38 47.36
C ALA A 57 31.10 -11.02 46.95
N MET A 58 30.39 -10.32 47.84
CA MET A 58 29.93 -8.95 47.59
C MET A 58 31.08 -7.95 47.42
N ARG A 59 32.19 -8.12 48.16
CA ARG A 59 33.38 -7.26 48.01
C ARG A 59 34.12 -7.45 46.67
N LEU A 60 33.99 -8.62 46.03
CA LEU A 60 34.52 -8.84 44.69
C LEU A 60 33.90 -7.91 43.65
N ILE A 61 32.65 -7.46 43.85
CA ILE A 61 31.97 -6.53 42.95
C ILE A 61 32.78 -5.24 42.76
N VAL A 62 33.42 -4.77 43.83
CA VAL A 62 34.25 -3.55 43.86
C VAL A 62 35.73 -3.87 43.63
N GLY A 63 36.05 -5.09 43.19
CA GLY A 63 37.42 -5.55 42.94
C GLY A 63 38.26 -5.82 44.20
N SER A 64 37.64 -5.89 45.38
CA SER A 64 38.36 -6.14 46.64
C SER A 64 38.52 -7.64 46.88
N PHE A 65 39.78 -8.10 46.94
CA PHE A 65 40.13 -9.50 47.18
C PHE A 65 40.87 -9.66 48.54
N PRO A 66 40.62 -10.73 49.32
CA PRO A 66 41.30 -10.94 50.60
C PRO A 66 42.79 -11.28 50.42
N GLN A 67 43.67 -10.48 51.05
CA GLN A 67 45.13 -10.69 51.05
C GLN A 67 45.55 -12.08 51.55
N VAL A 68 44.79 -12.67 52.47
CA VAL A 68 45.09 -14.00 53.03
C VAL A 68 45.08 -15.13 51.98
N LEU A 69 44.42 -14.91 50.84
CA LEU A 69 44.34 -15.84 49.72
C LEU A 69 45.22 -15.43 48.53
N GLU A 70 45.97 -14.32 48.62
CA GLU A 70 46.91 -13.92 47.57
C GLU A 70 48.07 -14.92 47.46
N GLY A 71 48.45 -15.27 46.23
CA GLY A 71 49.53 -16.24 45.96
C GLY A 71 49.18 -17.71 46.19
N ARG A 72 47.92 -18.04 46.54
CA ARG A 72 47.42 -19.42 46.65
C ARG A 72 46.71 -19.86 45.37
N ASP A 73 46.67 -21.17 45.13
CA ASP A 73 45.78 -21.74 44.13
C ASP A 73 44.32 -21.55 44.56
N LEU A 74 43.52 -20.92 43.69
CA LEU A 74 42.13 -20.61 43.98
C LEU A 74 41.20 -21.65 43.34
N PRO A 75 40.11 -22.07 44.04
CA PRO A 75 39.08 -22.91 43.44
C PRO A 75 38.52 -22.28 42.16
N LEU A 76 38.21 -23.12 41.16
CA LEU A 76 37.71 -22.67 39.86
C LEU A 76 36.49 -21.75 39.99
N ALA A 77 35.56 -22.07 40.90
CA ALA A 77 34.37 -21.26 41.18
C ALA A 77 34.72 -19.83 41.64
N LEU A 78 35.75 -19.69 42.49
CA LEU A 78 36.23 -18.39 42.97
C LEU A 78 36.95 -17.60 41.88
N ASN A 79 37.76 -18.28 41.05
CA ASN A 79 38.43 -17.66 39.90
C ASN A 79 37.44 -17.11 38.88
N ILE A 80 36.37 -17.84 38.59
CA ILE A 80 35.28 -17.37 37.71
C ILE A 80 34.60 -16.15 38.35
N ALA A 81 34.18 -16.25 39.61
CA ALA A 81 33.45 -15.18 40.30
C ALA A 81 34.28 -13.89 40.44
N ARG A 82 35.59 -14.01 40.70
CA ARG A 82 36.53 -12.88 40.87
C ARG A 82 36.54 -11.95 39.66
N TRP A 83 36.42 -12.49 38.46
CA TRP A 83 36.38 -11.70 37.22
C TRP A 83 34.96 -11.41 36.76
N ALA A 84 34.05 -12.38 36.90
CA ALA A 84 32.67 -12.25 36.45
C ALA A 84 31.89 -11.17 37.22
N LEU A 85 32.01 -11.09 38.55
CA LEU A 85 31.23 -10.14 39.37
C LEU A 85 31.53 -8.67 39.05
N PRO A 86 32.80 -8.20 39.01
CA PRO A 86 33.09 -6.83 38.61
C PRO A 86 32.68 -6.52 37.16
N LEU A 87 32.93 -7.45 36.22
CA LEU A 87 32.60 -7.24 34.80
C LEU A 87 31.09 -7.18 34.56
N LEU A 88 30.32 -8.10 35.14
CA LEU A 88 28.85 -8.10 35.04
C LEU A 88 28.25 -6.87 35.73
N THR A 89 28.85 -6.40 36.82
CA THR A 89 28.37 -5.20 37.53
C THR A 89 28.62 -3.98 36.68
N PHE A 90 29.84 -3.80 36.19
CA PHE A 90 30.17 -2.72 35.28
C PHE A 90 29.27 -2.73 34.04
N TRP A 91 29.08 -3.88 33.40
CA TRP A 91 28.19 -4.00 32.23
C TRP A 91 26.74 -3.65 32.55
N SER A 92 26.23 -4.10 33.71
CA SER A 92 24.86 -3.80 34.14
C SER A 92 24.68 -2.31 34.44
N THR A 93 25.63 -1.70 35.16
CA THR A 93 25.64 -0.26 35.45
C THR A 93 25.76 0.56 34.16
N ALA A 94 26.65 0.17 33.24
CA ALA A 94 26.82 0.84 31.96
C ALA A 94 25.56 0.72 31.08
N ALA A 95 24.91 -0.44 31.08
CA ALA A 95 23.66 -0.65 30.35
C ALA A 95 22.51 0.23 30.91
N LEU A 96 22.37 0.30 32.24
CA LEU A 96 21.40 1.17 32.90
C LEU A 96 21.70 2.66 32.64
N ALA A 97 22.96 3.07 32.69
CA ALA A 97 23.38 4.43 32.36
C ALA A 97 23.09 4.76 30.88
N TRP A 98 23.33 3.80 29.97
CA TRP A 98 23.02 3.95 28.57
C TRP A 98 21.51 4.11 28.31
N GLU A 99 20.66 3.38 29.04
CA GLU A 99 19.20 3.53 28.94
C GLU A 99 18.73 4.95 29.32
N GLN A 100 19.40 5.62 30.26
CA GLN A 100 19.09 7.00 30.65
C GLN A 100 19.62 8.04 29.65
N VAL A 101 20.80 7.79 29.04
CA VAL A 101 21.46 8.77 28.16
C VAL A 101 21.08 8.61 26.68
N ARG A 102 20.65 7.42 26.25
CA ARG A 102 20.38 7.12 24.83
C ARG A 102 19.34 8.06 24.22
N ASN A 103 18.24 8.34 24.93
CA ASN A 103 17.16 9.17 24.41
C ASN A 103 17.58 10.65 24.30
N PRO A 104 18.11 11.29 25.36
CA PRO A 104 18.64 12.66 25.27
C PRO A 104 19.67 12.85 24.16
N LEU A 105 20.60 11.90 24.01
CA LEU A 105 21.65 11.97 22.99
C LEU A 105 21.06 11.86 21.58
N ARG A 106 20.16 10.91 21.33
CA ARG A 106 19.50 10.77 20.03
C ARG A 106 18.62 11.97 19.71
N LEU A 107 17.86 12.46 20.68
CA LEU A 107 17.03 13.64 20.54
C LEU A 107 17.88 14.86 20.12
N ALA A 108 19.02 15.09 20.79
CA ALA A 108 19.95 16.16 20.42
C ALA A 108 20.51 15.98 19.00
N LEU A 109 20.93 14.75 18.64
CA LEU A 109 21.46 14.44 17.30
C LEU A 109 20.43 14.65 16.19
N ILE A 110 19.18 14.23 16.43
CA ILE A 110 18.09 14.39 15.46
C ILE A 110 17.77 15.88 15.28
N ARG A 111 17.58 16.63 16.37
CA ARG A 111 17.33 18.08 16.33
C ARG A 111 18.47 18.86 15.67
N ALA A 112 19.72 18.43 15.87
CA ALA A 112 20.87 19.06 15.23
C ALA A 112 20.89 18.85 13.72
N ARG A 113 20.63 17.61 13.26
CA ARG A 113 20.67 17.21 11.84
C ARG A 113 19.46 17.65 11.03
N GLY A 114 18.28 17.78 11.63
CA GLY A 114 17.05 18.11 10.92
C GLY A 114 16.55 17.01 9.98
N GLU A 115 15.64 17.36 9.08
CA GLU A 115 15.03 16.45 8.09
C GLU A 115 14.43 15.20 8.75
N HIS A 116 13.80 15.39 9.91
CA HIS A 116 13.17 14.33 10.70
C HIS A 116 11.66 14.40 10.62
N LEU A 117 11.01 13.26 10.83
CA LEU A 117 9.56 13.15 10.96
C LEU A 117 9.18 13.23 12.43
N VAL A 118 8.20 14.06 12.77
CA VAL A 118 7.58 14.08 14.09
C VAL A 118 6.32 13.23 14.02
N ILE A 119 6.14 12.23 14.89
CA ILE A 119 5.01 11.31 14.84
C ILE A 119 4.27 11.31 16.18
N ALA A 120 2.98 11.63 16.15
CA ALA A 120 2.06 11.55 17.28
C ALA A 120 0.99 10.49 17.00
N GLY A 121 0.60 9.74 18.04
CA GLY A 121 -0.38 8.67 17.96
C GLY A 121 -1.11 8.44 19.29
N ASP A 122 -2.09 7.54 19.26
CA ASP A 122 -2.87 7.12 20.43
C ASP A 122 -2.16 6.01 21.23
N GLU A 123 -2.75 5.60 22.36
CA GLU A 123 -2.25 4.58 23.29
C GLU A 123 -1.93 3.25 22.57
N GLY A 124 -2.84 2.81 21.70
CA GLY A 124 -2.70 1.57 20.94
C GLY A 124 -1.65 1.62 19.83
N GLY A 125 -1.24 2.82 19.41
CA GLY A 125 -0.13 3.01 18.48
C GLY A 125 -0.35 2.49 17.07
N GLY A 126 -1.55 2.02 16.71
CA GLY A 126 -1.75 1.18 15.53
C GLY A 126 -1.10 1.73 14.25
N LEU A 127 -1.51 2.93 13.82
CA LEU A 127 -0.94 3.57 12.62
C LEU A 127 0.42 4.24 12.90
N ALA A 128 0.56 4.90 14.05
CA ALA A 128 1.76 5.67 14.41
C ALA A 128 3.01 4.80 14.60
N ALA A 129 2.86 3.64 15.23
CA ALA A 129 3.93 2.66 15.42
C ALA A 129 4.37 2.07 14.09
N GLN A 130 3.43 1.73 13.20
CA GLN A 130 3.75 1.22 11.88
C GLN A 130 4.46 2.28 11.02
N ALA A 131 3.99 3.53 11.06
CA ALA A 131 4.62 4.64 10.35
C ALA A 131 6.04 4.92 10.89
N ALA A 132 6.23 4.89 12.21
CA ALA A 132 7.55 5.03 12.82
C ALA A 132 8.49 3.89 12.40
N ARG A 133 8.02 2.62 12.43
CA ARG A 133 8.81 1.47 11.99
C ARG A 133 9.19 1.56 10.51
N GLY A 134 8.24 1.89 9.63
CA GLY A 134 8.49 2.08 8.20
C GLY A 134 9.52 3.19 7.95
N ALA A 135 9.36 4.35 8.59
CA ALA A 135 10.29 5.46 8.45
C ALA A 135 11.71 5.11 8.92
N LEU A 136 11.84 4.39 10.04
CA LEU A 136 13.14 3.94 10.55
C LEU A 136 13.79 2.90 9.64
N ALA A 137 13.00 1.98 9.08
CA ALA A 137 13.48 0.98 8.11
C ALA A 137 14.04 1.64 6.84
N ASP A 138 13.44 2.77 6.41
CA ASP A 138 13.92 3.60 5.30
C ASP A 138 15.13 4.48 5.68
N GLY A 139 15.62 4.40 6.91
CA GLY A 139 16.73 5.20 7.41
C GLY A 139 16.39 6.66 7.69
N ARG A 140 15.09 7.00 7.83
CA ARG A 140 14.64 8.34 8.23
C ARG A 140 14.82 8.53 9.74
N ARG A 141 14.96 9.80 10.14
CA ARG A 141 15.02 10.19 11.55
C ARG A 141 13.59 10.40 12.06
N VAL A 142 13.27 9.81 13.21
CA VAL A 142 11.91 9.86 13.78
C VAL A 142 11.99 10.43 15.20
N LEU A 143 11.20 11.49 15.44
CA LEU A 143 10.86 11.99 16.76
C LEU A 143 9.44 11.58 17.13
N LEU A 144 9.29 10.94 18.29
CA LEU A 144 8.01 10.54 18.83
C LEU A 144 7.47 11.66 19.72
N TRP A 145 6.21 12.01 19.49
CA TRP A 145 5.47 13.01 20.25
C TRP A 145 4.30 12.36 21.01
N PRO A 146 4.58 11.69 22.14
CA PRO A 146 3.56 11.01 22.94
C PRO A 146 2.56 11.99 23.52
N GLN A 147 1.27 11.69 23.35
CA GLN A 147 0.19 12.40 24.04
C GLN A 147 -0.17 11.74 25.38
N ASP A 148 0.12 10.43 25.54
CA ASP A 148 -0.04 9.68 26.80
C ASP A 148 1.22 8.85 27.12
N ARG A 149 1.64 8.84 28.39
CA ARG A 149 2.77 8.04 28.90
C ARG A 149 2.52 6.53 28.87
N ARG A 150 1.27 6.09 28.71
CA ARG A 150 0.88 4.67 28.67
C ARG A 150 1.08 4.01 27.30
N THR A 151 1.60 4.74 26.33
CA THR A 151 1.82 4.27 24.95
C THR A 151 2.87 3.14 24.91
N THR A 152 2.39 1.93 24.69
CA THR A 152 3.23 0.71 24.72
C THR A 152 4.17 0.60 23.52
N TRP A 153 3.78 1.16 22.37
CA TRP A 153 4.52 1.08 21.11
C TRP A 153 5.78 1.95 21.05
N ILE A 154 5.95 2.89 21.98
CA ILE A 154 7.10 3.79 22.01
C ILE A 154 8.39 3.04 22.31
N GLY A 155 8.34 2.03 23.19
CA GLY A 155 9.49 1.19 23.51
C GLY A 155 10.10 0.57 22.25
N ASP A 156 9.27 -0.08 21.44
CA ASP A 156 9.69 -0.73 20.19
C ASP A 156 10.31 0.28 19.20
N ALA A 157 9.70 1.46 19.06
CA ALA A 157 10.20 2.51 18.17
C ALA A 157 11.53 3.12 18.67
N LEU A 158 11.68 3.30 19.99
CA LEU A 158 12.93 3.72 20.60
C LEU A 158 14.02 2.67 20.39
N GLU A 159 13.72 1.38 20.53
CA GLU A 159 14.70 0.33 20.25
C GLU A 159 15.13 0.32 18.78
N ALA A 160 14.19 0.55 17.85
CA ALA A 160 14.43 0.66 16.42
C ALA A 160 15.19 1.94 16.00
N GLY A 161 15.39 2.90 16.90
CA GLY A 161 16.26 4.07 16.66
C GLY A 161 15.58 5.44 16.70
N ALA A 162 14.29 5.52 17.04
CA ALA A 162 13.62 6.80 17.29
C ALA A 162 14.15 7.50 18.56
N ALA A 163 13.74 8.76 18.73
CA ALA A 163 13.86 9.48 20.00
C ALA A 163 12.50 10.06 20.41
N GLU A 164 12.25 10.14 21.70
CA GLU A 164 11.01 10.63 22.31
C GLU A 164 11.21 12.04 22.88
N VAL A 165 10.20 12.90 22.72
CA VAL A 165 10.14 14.23 23.32
C VAL A 165 9.35 14.18 24.63
N GLU A 166 9.92 14.73 25.71
CA GLU A 166 9.26 14.77 27.02
C GLU A 166 7.95 15.56 27.00
N GLN A 167 6.89 14.98 27.58
CA GLN A 167 5.52 15.52 27.55
C GLN A 167 5.33 16.92 28.16
N GLY A 168 6.26 17.42 28.98
CA GLY A 168 6.22 18.78 29.53
C GLY A 168 6.80 19.87 28.60
N VAL A 169 7.66 19.48 27.65
CA VAL A 169 8.26 20.39 26.65
C VAL A 169 7.39 20.44 25.38
N ALA A 170 6.56 19.40 25.20
CA ALA A 170 5.89 19.08 23.94
C ALA A 170 4.53 19.76 23.75
N GLN A 171 3.91 20.34 24.79
CA GLN A 171 2.73 21.20 24.63
C GLN A 171 3.09 22.64 24.25
N GLU A 172 4.36 23.08 24.40
CA GLU A 172 4.67 24.52 24.39
C GLU A 172 5.91 24.98 23.60
N SER A 173 6.72 24.14 22.95
CA SER A 173 7.88 24.69 22.20
C SER A 173 8.18 24.05 20.85
N ALA A 174 8.16 24.89 19.81
CA ALA A 174 8.71 24.62 18.49
C ALA A 174 10.15 24.07 18.55
N ALA A 175 10.92 24.52 19.56
CA ALA A 175 12.27 24.07 19.84
C ALA A 175 12.35 22.60 20.31
N GLY A 176 11.36 22.13 21.08
CA GLY A 176 11.27 20.75 21.52
C GLY A 176 11.09 19.76 20.34
N LEU A 177 10.34 20.17 19.32
CA LEU A 177 10.14 19.36 18.13
C LEU A 177 11.14 19.69 17.01
N ALA A 178 11.96 20.74 17.18
CA ALA A 178 12.79 21.34 16.14
C ALA A 178 12.01 21.57 14.84
N LEU A 179 10.85 22.23 14.95
CA LEU A 179 9.93 22.47 13.83
C LEU A 179 10.58 23.26 12.70
N ASP A 180 11.58 24.09 13.00
CA ASP A 180 12.41 24.83 12.05
C ASP A 180 13.19 23.91 11.08
N LYS A 181 13.42 22.65 11.46
CA LYS A 181 14.18 21.67 10.67
C LYS A 181 13.43 20.37 10.37
N ALA A 182 12.26 20.16 10.96
CA ALA A 182 11.46 18.95 10.75
C ALA A 182 10.93 18.88 9.31
N ARG A 183 10.99 17.71 8.67
CA ARG A 183 10.41 17.55 7.32
C ARG A 183 8.88 17.61 7.37
N ALA A 184 8.29 16.88 8.31
CA ALA A 184 6.85 16.78 8.46
C ALA A 184 6.45 16.36 9.88
N VAL A 185 5.19 16.65 10.22
CA VAL A 185 4.52 16.22 11.45
C VAL A 185 3.34 15.33 11.08
N LEU A 186 3.33 14.09 11.57
CA LEU A 186 2.28 13.09 11.35
C LEU A 186 1.43 12.97 12.63
N LEU A 187 0.16 13.38 12.54
CA LEU A 187 -0.83 13.33 13.62
C LEU A 187 -1.81 12.20 13.34
N LEU A 188 -1.52 11.02 13.91
CA LEU A 188 -2.07 9.73 13.46
C LEU A 188 -3.04 9.06 14.45
N SER A 189 -3.46 9.77 15.51
CA SER A 189 -4.47 9.27 16.46
C SER A 189 -5.78 8.95 15.75
N ARG A 190 -6.52 7.94 16.22
CA ARG A 190 -7.89 7.68 15.77
C ARG A 190 -8.86 8.81 16.12
N GLU A 191 -8.58 9.57 17.18
CA GLU A 191 -9.43 10.68 17.61
C GLU A 191 -9.12 11.96 16.82
N ALA A 192 -10.01 12.32 15.89
CA ALA A 192 -9.84 13.51 15.05
C ALA A 192 -9.75 14.82 15.85
N ARG A 193 -10.48 14.94 16.98
CA ARG A 193 -10.46 16.14 17.82
C ARG A 193 -9.06 16.46 18.34
N GLY A 194 -8.37 15.47 18.90
CA GLY A 194 -7.00 15.61 19.40
C GLY A 194 -6.03 15.99 18.28
N ASN A 195 -6.14 15.31 17.13
CA ASN A 195 -5.37 15.62 15.94
C ASN A 195 -5.55 17.08 15.48
N ILE A 196 -6.80 17.60 15.42
CA ILE A 196 -7.10 18.98 14.99
C ILE A 196 -6.50 20.02 15.96
N ALA A 197 -6.56 19.75 17.26
CA ALA A 197 -5.98 20.61 18.29
C ALA A 197 -4.44 20.69 18.14
N LEU A 198 -3.79 19.54 17.95
CA LEU A 198 -2.34 19.47 17.73
C LEU A 198 -1.93 20.16 16.43
N ALA A 199 -2.67 19.97 15.33
CA ALA A 199 -2.39 20.67 14.07
C ALA A 199 -2.47 22.19 14.24
N SER A 200 -3.47 22.69 14.96
CA SER A 200 -3.60 24.13 15.24
C SER A 200 -2.41 24.66 16.05
N ALA A 201 -1.93 23.90 17.04
CA ALA A 201 -0.75 24.26 17.83
C ALA A 201 0.54 24.25 17.00
N VAL A 202 0.75 23.22 16.17
CA VAL A 202 1.93 23.10 15.30
C VAL A 202 1.95 24.22 14.27
N LEU A 203 0.81 24.57 13.66
CA LEU A 203 0.71 25.70 12.73
C LEU A 203 1.18 27.01 13.38
N ALA A 204 0.64 27.33 14.55
CA ALA A 204 0.98 28.55 15.27
C ALA A 204 2.48 28.60 15.63
N GLN A 205 3.04 27.47 16.06
CA GLN A 205 4.45 27.36 16.41
C GLN A 205 5.39 27.39 15.20
N ALA A 206 5.01 26.73 14.09
CA ALA A 206 5.78 26.72 12.86
C ALA A 206 5.88 28.12 12.26
N ALA A 207 4.79 28.90 12.26
CA ALA A 207 4.79 30.29 11.79
C ALA A 207 5.77 31.19 12.56
N ALA A 208 6.12 30.85 13.81
CA ALA A 208 7.07 31.60 14.61
C ALA A 208 8.55 31.27 14.33
N VAL A 209 8.85 30.11 13.74
CA VAL A 209 10.23 29.61 13.57
C VAL A 209 10.63 29.33 12.13
N ARG A 210 9.66 29.18 11.22
CA ARG A 210 9.88 28.92 9.80
C ARG A 210 9.92 30.21 9.00
N LEU A 211 10.79 30.24 8.00
CA LEU A 211 10.78 31.27 6.98
C LEU A 211 9.82 30.88 5.85
N ALA A 212 9.19 31.87 5.24
CA ALA A 212 8.36 31.65 4.06
C ALA A 212 9.21 31.06 2.91
N GLY A 213 8.76 29.96 2.33
CA GLY A 213 9.42 29.28 1.19
C GLY A 213 9.93 27.86 1.48
N ASP A 214 9.92 27.43 2.74
CA ASP A 214 10.18 26.03 3.13
C ASP A 214 9.14 25.56 4.18
N PRO A 215 7.87 25.39 3.76
CA PRO A 215 6.80 25.06 4.69
C PRO A 215 6.91 23.63 5.22
N ILE A 216 6.63 23.45 6.51
CA ILE A 216 6.49 22.12 7.09
C ILE A 216 5.14 21.49 6.74
N ASP A 217 5.14 20.21 6.34
CA ASP A 217 3.91 19.46 6.10
C ASP A 217 3.36 18.85 7.40
N ILE A 218 2.09 19.10 7.68
CA ILE A 218 1.35 18.55 8.83
C ILE A 218 0.31 17.59 8.26
N ILE A 219 0.57 16.29 8.39
CA ILE A 219 -0.35 15.24 7.96
C ILE A 219 -1.31 14.95 9.09
N LEU A 220 -2.58 15.28 8.88
CA LEU A 220 -3.65 15.20 9.86
C LEU A 220 -4.60 14.04 9.55
N ARG A 221 -4.65 13.02 10.40
CA ARG A 221 -5.58 11.91 10.22
C ARG A 221 -7.01 12.32 10.55
N VAL A 222 -7.91 12.16 9.56
CA VAL A 222 -9.36 12.38 9.68
C VAL A 222 -10.08 11.31 8.86
N ASP A 223 -10.56 10.26 9.52
CA ASP A 223 -11.26 9.15 8.86
C ASP A 223 -12.78 9.41 8.70
N ASP A 224 -13.33 10.32 9.50
CA ASP A 224 -14.75 10.69 9.46
C ASP A 224 -15.05 11.57 8.24
N LEU A 225 -15.95 11.08 7.39
CA LEU A 225 -16.30 11.70 6.11
C LEU A 225 -17.10 13.00 6.28
N ASP A 226 -17.90 13.11 7.34
CA ASP A 226 -18.74 14.28 7.61
C ASP A 226 -17.91 15.40 8.24
N LEU A 227 -16.95 15.04 9.09
CA LEU A 227 -16.03 15.98 9.70
C LEU A 227 -15.04 16.58 8.70
N ARG A 228 -14.63 15.80 7.70
CA ARG A 228 -13.57 16.17 6.74
C ARG A 228 -13.77 17.55 6.10
N ARG A 229 -14.94 17.82 5.52
CA ARG A 229 -15.24 19.10 4.85
C ARG A 229 -15.07 20.29 5.80
N SER A 230 -15.51 20.14 7.05
CA SER A 230 -15.39 21.19 8.08
C SER A 230 -13.92 21.43 8.46
N VAL A 231 -13.11 20.36 8.48
CA VAL A 231 -11.67 20.44 8.77
C VAL A 231 -10.91 21.07 7.61
N GLU A 232 -11.22 20.69 6.36
CA GLU A 232 -10.64 21.30 5.16
C GLU A 232 -10.87 22.81 5.17
N GLN A 233 -12.12 23.26 5.29
CA GLN A 233 -12.48 24.69 5.33
C GLN A 233 -11.75 25.46 6.44
N ARG A 234 -11.59 24.83 7.61
CA ARG A 234 -10.88 25.43 8.76
C ARG A 234 -9.42 25.71 8.45
N PHE A 235 -8.73 24.80 7.75
CA PHE A 235 -7.30 24.93 7.47
C PHE A 235 -7.00 25.51 6.08
N GLU A 236 -8.02 25.71 5.24
CA GLU A 236 -7.87 26.24 3.88
C GLU A 236 -7.34 27.68 3.85
N HIS A 237 -7.69 28.50 4.85
CA HIS A 237 -7.41 29.94 4.91
C HIS A 237 -6.13 30.33 5.71
N GLY A 238 -5.31 29.34 6.11
CA GLY A 238 -4.07 29.59 6.86
C GLY A 238 -2.89 30.05 6.00
N ASP A 239 -1.83 30.60 6.63
CA ASP A 239 -0.56 30.86 5.94
C ASP A 239 0.13 29.55 5.54
N ARG A 240 0.05 29.22 4.25
CA ARG A 240 0.64 28.00 3.67
C ARG A 240 2.14 28.09 3.40
N ARG A 241 2.73 29.29 3.53
CA ARG A 241 4.15 29.53 3.21
C ARG A 241 5.10 29.02 4.28
N THR A 242 4.61 28.87 5.50
CA THR A 242 5.37 28.41 6.69
C THR A 242 4.97 27.03 7.15
N ALA A 243 3.70 26.65 7.01
CA ALA A 243 3.21 25.31 7.31
C ALA A 243 1.95 24.95 6.50
N ARG A 244 1.82 23.69 6.11
CA ARG A 244 0.68 23.18 5.32
C ARG A 244 0.00 22.04 6.03
N VAL A 245 -1.32 22.10 6.18
CA VAL A 245 -2.10 20.95 6.66
C VAL A 245 -2.57 20.14 5.47
N ARG A 246 -2.30 18.84 5.49
CA ARG A 246 -2.83 17.86 4.52
C ARG A 246 -3.61 16.81 5.28
N LEU A 247 -4.74 16.39 4.75
CA LEU A 247 -5.57 15.37 5.37
C LEU A 247 -5.15 13.98 4.90
N ALA A 248 -5.03 13.05 5.84
CA ALA A 248 -4.86 11.63 5.56
C ALA A 248 -6.10 10.87 6.07
N ALA A 249 -7.01 10.52 5.17
CA ALA A 249 -8.12 9.65 5.48
C ALA A 249 -7.73 8.21 5.13
N LEU A 250 -7.68 7.32 6.13
CA LEU A 250 -7.37 5.91 5.87
C LEU A 250 -8.37 5.25 4.89
N PRO A 251 -9.70 5.53 4.97
CA PRO A 251 -10.65 5.04 3.98
C PRO A 251 -10.27 5.36 2.53
N ASP A 252 -9.79 6.58 2.27
CA ASP A 252 -9.40 7.02 0.92
C ASP A 252 -8.12 6.34 0.43
N ILE A 253 -7.12 6.24 1.31
CA ILE A 253 -5.85 5.59 0.99
C ILE A 253 -6.10 4.10 0.69
N ALA A 254 -6.89 3.43 1.52
CA ALA A 254 -7.24 2.02 1.34
C ALA A 254 -8.08 1.79 0.08
N ALA A 255 -9.10 2.63 -0.16
CA ALA A 255 -9.92 2.57 -1.36
C ALA A 255 -9.08 2.75 -2.64
N ARG A 256 -8.14 3.70 -2.64
CA ARG A 256 -7.21 3.92 -3.75
C ARG A 256 -6.30 2.72 -3.95
N GLN A 257 -5.69 2.20 -2.89
CA GLN A 257 -4.84 1.01 -2.98
C GLN A 257 -5.60 -0.16 -3.60
N LEU A 258 -6.82 -0.43 -3.12
CA LEU A 258 -7.65 -1.52 -3.64
C LEU A 258 -7.98 -1.31 -5.13
N ALA A 259 -8.42 -0.10 -5.52
CA ALA A 259 -8.77 0.20 -6.91
C ALA A 259 -7.58 0.07 -7.88
N LEU A 260 -6.38 0.46 -7.45
CA LEU A 260 -5.17 0.36 -8.27
C LEU A 260 -4.59 -1.06 -8.30
N ALA A 261 -4.57 -1.75 -7.16
CA ALA A 261 -4.03 -3.10 -7.06
C ALA A 261 -4.96 -4.15 -7.68
N ARG A 262 -6.29 -3.92 -7.59
CA ARG A 262 -7.35 -4.85 -8.01
C ARG A 262 -8.45 -4.10 -8.75
N PRO A 263 -8.17 -3.65 -9.98
CA PRO A 263 -9.18 -3.00 -10.79
C PRO A 263 -10.25 -4.02 -11.21
N ILE A 264 -11.51 -3.60 -11.29
CA ILE A 264 -12.66 -4.49 -11.50
C ILE A 264 -12.70 -5.14 -12.90
N ASP A 265 -11.91 -4.65 -13.85
CA ASP A 265 -11.71 -5.23 -15.18
C ASP A 265 -10.57 -6.26 -15.22
N GLY A 266 -9.92 -6.51 -14.06
CA GLY A 266 -8.94 -7.60 -13.88
C GLY A 266 -9.58 -8.99 -13.82
N PHE A 267 -10.91 -9.11 -13.80
CA PHE A 267 -11.62 -10.37 -13.93
C PHE A 267 -12.64 -10.29 -15.06
N THR A 268 -12.69 -11.32 -15.90
CA THR A 268 -13.68 -11.41 -16.97
C THR A 268 -14.25 -12.81 -17.08
N ARG A 269 -15.49 -12.91 -17.55
CA ARG A 269 -16.17 -14.17 -17.83
C ARG A 269 -16.79 -14.17 -19.23
N ALA A 270 -16.82 -15.34 -19.87
CA ALA A 270 -17.53 -15.49 -21.14
C ALA A 270 -19.02 -15.13 -21.00
N GLY A 271 -19.54 -14.31 -21.92
CA GLY A 271 -20.93 -13.84 -21.90
C GLY A 271 -21.23 -12.76 -20.85
N GLN A 272 -20.20 -12.18 -20.23
CA GLN A 272 -20.36 -11.05 -19.31
C GLN A 272 -20.98 -9.85 -20.02
N VAL A 273 -22.13 -9.38 -19.50
CA VAL A 273 -22.90 -8.28 -20.09
C VAL A 273 -22.58 -6.93 -19.42
N GLY A 274 -21.94 -6.93 -18.25
CA GLY A 274 -21.58 -5.72 -17.51
C GLY A 274 -20.52 -5.94 -16.43
N ARG A 275 -20.24 -4.89 -15.64
CA ARG A 275 -19.25 -4.91 -14.55
C ARG A 275 -19.95 -4.77 -13.20
N GLY A 276 -20.72 -5.80 -12.81
CA GLY A 276 -21.45 -5.83 -11.55
C GLY A 276 -20.53 -6.17 -10.38
N VAL A 277 -20.55 -5.36 -9.33
CA VAL A 277 -19.80 -5.57 -8.08
C VAL A 277 -20.79 -5.89 -6.97
N LEU A 278 -20.59 -7.04 -6.33
CA LEU A 278 -21.33 -7.43 -5.13
C LEU A 278 -20.60 -6.89 -3.91
N VAL A 279 -21.31 -6.14 -3.08
CA VAL A 279 -20.77 -5.54 -1.86
C VAL A 279 -21.53 -6.11 -0.66
N ILE A 280 -20.80 -6.58 0.34
CA ILE A 280 -21.31 -7.17 1.57
C ILE A 280 -20.77 -6.34 2.75
N GLY A 281 -21.63 -5.52 3.31
CA GLY A 281 -21.28 -4.49 4.28
C GLY A 281 -20.86 -3.18 3.63
N PHE A 282 -21.13 -2.06 4.32
CA PHE A 282 -20.98 -0.72 3.76
C PHE A 282 -20.39 0.25 4.79
N THR A 283 -19.06 0.37 4.77
CA THR A 283 -18.30 1.27 5.65
C THR A 283 -17.86 2.52 4.88
N PRO A 284 -17.27 3.54 5.56
CA PRO A 284 -16.64 4.67 4.88
C PRO A 284 -15.61 4.26 3.82
N LEU A 285 -14.88 3.15 4.00
CA LEU A 285 -13.91 2.67 3.01
C LEU A 285 -14.61 2.22 1.73
N ILE A 286 -15.64 1.37 1.85
CA ILE A 286 -16.43 0.91 0.71
C ILE A 286 -17.11 2.08 0.00
N GLU A 287 -17.65 3.06 0.73
CA GLU A 287 -18.20 4.28 0.15
C GLU A 287 -17.14 5.01 -0.71
N ARG A 288 -15.90 5.14 -0.21
CA ARG A 288 -14.81 5.79 -0.95
C ARG A 288 -14.33 4.98 -2.16
N TYR A 289 -14.30 3.66 -2.05
CA TYR A 289 -14.00 2.78 -3.17
C TYR A 289 -15.07 2.90 -4.28
N LEU A 290 -16.34 2.87 -3.89
CA LEU A 290 -17.48 3.00 -4.80
C LEU A 290 -17.40 4.33 -5.55
N LEU A 291 -17.24 5.45 -4.85
CA LEU A 291 -17.15 6.77 -5.48
C LEU A 291 -15.95 6.89 -6.42
N ARG A 292 -14.78 6.34 -6.02
CA ARG A 292 -13.59 6.32 -6.88
C ARG A 292 -13.83 5.51 -8.14
N THR A 293 -14.49 4.36 -8.02
CA THR A 293 -14.78 3.47 -9.15
C THR A 293 -15.83 4.07 -10.07
N LEU A 294 -16.86 4.72 -9.54
CA LEU A 294 -17.86 5.44 -10.35
C LEU A 294 -17.24 6.63 -11.10
N ALA A 295 -16.30 7.34 -10.47
CA ALA A 295 -15.67 8.50 -11.08
C ALA A 295 -14.54 8.14 -12.06
N GLY A 296 -13.88 6.98 -11.87
CA GLY A 296 -12.73 6.56 -12.68
C GLY A 296 -13.00 5.44 -13.69
N GLY A 297 -14.05 4.64 -13.47
CA GLY A 297 -14.36 3.41 -14.22
C GLY A 297 -15.06 3.65 -15.55
N HIS A 298 -14.45 4.46 -16.42
CA HIS A 298 -14.95 4.76 -17.77
C HIS A 298 -14.14 3.98 -18.80
N TYR A 299 -14.78 2.96 -19.38
CA TYR A 299 -14.15 1.99 -20.26
C TYR A 299 -14.48 2.26 -21.73
N ARG A 300 -13.57 1.90 -22.64
CA ARG A 300 -13.76 2.02 -24.09
C ARG A 300 -15.01 1.30 -24.61
N ASP A 301 -15.39 0.18 -24.02
CA ASP A 301 -16.58 -0.58 -24.42
C ASP A 301 -17.91 0.04 -23.93
N GLY A 302 -17.85 1.17 -23.21
CA GLY A 302 -19.01 1.86 -22.64
C GLY A 302 -19.65 1.15 -21.44
N GLY A 303 -19.13 -0.02 -21.02
CA GLY A 303 -19.68 -0.79 -19.93
C GLY A 303 -19.39 -0.13 -18.58
N LYS A 304 -20.43 0.27 -17.85
CA LYS A 304 -20.30 0.97 -16.57
C LYS A 304 -20.23 0.02 -15.36
N PRO A 305 -19.51 0.39 -14.29
CA PRO A 305 -19.51 -0.35 -13.04
C PRO A 305 -20.86 -0.23 -12.33
N ALA A 306 -21.51 -1.33 -11.96
CA ALA A 306 -22.76 -1.32 -11.20
C ALA A 306 -22.55 -1.95 -9.82
N PHE A 307 -23.28 -1.47 -8.80
CA PHE A 307 -23.09 -1.93 -7.42
C PHE A 307 -24.39 -2.44 -6.80
N VAL A 308 -24.32 -3.62 -6.18
CA VAL A 308 -25.38 -4.13 -5.31
C VAL A 308 -24.81 -4.29 -3.91
N ILE A 309 -25.34 -3.52 -2.97
CA ILE A 309 -24.81 -3.33 -1.62
C ILE A 309 -25.75 -3.98 -0.62
N HIS A 310 -25.30 -5.08 -0.03
CA HIS A 310 -26.02 -5.81 1.00
C HIS A 310 -25.57 -5.33 2.39
N MET A 311 -26.48 -4.76 3.16
CA MET A 311 -26.19 -4.22 4.49
C MET A 311 -27.38 -4.28 5.44
N ALA A 312 -27.12 -4.22 6.75
CA ALA A 312 -28.12 -4.49 7.78
C ALA A 312 -29.21 -3.41 7.89
N ASP A 313 -28.89 -2.15 7.61
CA ASP A 313 -29.81 -1.00 7.68
C ASP A 313 -29.78 -0.24 6.33
N ALA A 314 -30.23 -0.90 5.26
CA ALA A 314 -30.06 -0.44 3.89
C ALA A 314 -30.75 0.90 3.62
N ALA A 315 -31.96 1.11 4.16
CA ALA A 315 -32.68 2.37 3.98
C ALA A 315 -31.94 3.56 4.59
N GLN A 316 -31.35 3.38 5.78
CA GLN A 316 -30.57 4.42 6.44
C GLN A 316 -29.24 4.66 5.72
N GLY A 317 -28.54 3.58 5.33
CA GLY A 317 -27.30 3.66 4.58
C GLY A 317 -27.46 4.37 3.23
N GLU A 318 -28.51 4.03 2.48
CA GLU A 318 -28.88 4.65 1.21
C GLU A 318 -29.18 6.15 1.39
N ALA A 319 -29.99 6.51 2.39
CA ALA A 319 -30.31 7.90 2.68
C ALA A 319 -29.06 8.72 3.04
N ALA A 320 -28.19 8.18 3.90
CA ALA A 320 -26.95 8.84 4.30
C ALA A 320 -25.98 9.01 3.13
N PHE A 321 -25.82 7.97 2.31
CA PHE A 321 -24.99 8.00 1.11
C PHE A 321 -25.47 9.06 0.11
N ARG A 322 -26.78 9.09 -0.20
CA ARG A 322 -27.37 10.05 -1.13
C ARG A 322 -27.30 11.49 -0.61
N ALA A 323 -27.46 11.68 0.70
CA ALA A 323 -27.31 13.00 1.31
C ALA A 323 -25.88 13.55 1.16
N ARG A 324 -24.87 12.68 1.24
CA ARG A 324 -23.46 13.06 1.01
C ARG A 324 -23.10 13.21 -0.47
N ASN A 325 -23.69 12.39 -1.34
CA ASN A 325 -23.29 12.20 -2.74
C ASN A 325 -24.49 12.36 -3.70
N PRO A 326 -25.08 13.57 -3.81
CA PRO A 326 -26.38 13.78 -4.44
C PRO A 326 -26.45 13.47 -5.95
N GLY A 327 -25.33 13.40 -6.67
CA GLY A 327 -25.31 13.03 -8.09
C GLY A 327 -24.76 11.64 -8.40
N ALA A 328 -24.53 10.79 -7.39
CA ALA A 328 -23.98 9.45 -7.61
C ALA A 328 -24.91 8.53 -8.42
N ASP A 329 -26.23 8.62 -8.21
CA ASP A 329 -27.22 7.80 -8.93
C ASP A 329 -27.26 8.09 -10.45
N ALA A 330 -26.77 9.25 -10.89
CA ALA A 330 -26.71 9.60 -12.31
C ALA A 330 -25.59 8.85 -13.06
N LEU A 331 -24.62 8.29 -12.34
CA LEU A 331 -23.44 7.65 -12.94
C LEU A 331 -23.71 6.21 -13.33
N SER A 332 -24.32 5.46 -12.41
CA SER A 332 -24.59 4.03 -12.58
C SER A 332 -25.67 3.54 -11.60
N PRO A 333 -26.39 2.44 -11.90
CA PRO A 333 -27.32 1.85 -10.96
C PRO A 333 -26.65 1.46 -9.63
N LEU A 334 -27.14 2.05 -8.55
CA LEU A 334 -26.78 1.72 -7.18
C LEU A 334 -27.98 1.09 -6.49
N ARG A 335 -27.82 -0.13 -5.98
CA ARG A 335 -28.90 -0.84 -5.29
C ARG A 335 -28.49 -1.22 -3.88
N PHE A 336 -29.15 -0.63 -2.89
CA PHE A 336 -29.02 -1.00 -1.49
C PHE A 336 -30.06 -2.08 -1.17
N VAL A 337 -29.63 -3.17 -0.54
CA VAL A 337 -30.46 -4.33 -0.21
C VAL A 337 -30.29 -4.66 1.26
N GLU A 338 -31.40 -4.66 1.98
CA GLU A 338 -31.44 -5.07 3.38
C GLU A 338 -31.01 -6.54 3.48
N ALA A 339 -29.92 -6.79 4.18
CA ALA A 339 -29.41 -8.13 4.44
C ALA A 339 -28.53 -8.11 5.68
N ARG A 340 -28.57 -9.20 6.46
CA ARG A 340 -27.64 -9.43 7.57
C ARG A 340 -26.76 -10.61 7.19
N PRO A 341 -25.60 -10.37 6.56
CA PRO A 341 -24.77 -11.44 6.04
C PRO A 341 -24.25 -12.30 7.19
N ASP A 342 -24.55 -13.58 7.13
CA ASP A 342 -24.01 -14.60 8.01
C ASP A 342 -23.36 -15.71 7.14
N PRO A 343 -22.31 -16.39 7.65
CA PRO A 343 -21.63 -17.42 6.86
C PRO A 343 -22.53 -18.59 6.41
N ALA A 344 -23.60 -18.90 7.15
CA ALA A 344 -24.48 -20.04 6.85
C ALA A 344 -25.49 -19.72 5.72
N GLY A 345 -25.97 -18.48 5.65
CA GLY A 345 -26.94 -17.99 4.68
C GLY A 345 -26.31 -17.33 3.45
N ILE A 346 -24.99 -17.10 3.42
CA ILE A 346 -24.35 -16.34 2.35
C ILE A 346 -24.51 -16.98 0.96
N GLY A 347 -24.58 -18.31 0.88
CA GLY A 347 -24.80 -19.01 -0.38
C GLY A 347 -26.14 -18.62 -1.02
N MET A 348 -27.21 -18.60 -0.23
CA MET A 348 -28.54 -18.18 -0.70
C MET A 348 -28.56 -16.70 -1.11
N LEU A 349 -27.83 -15.84 -0.40
CA LEU A 349 -27.70 -14.43 -0.75
C LEU A 349 -27.03 -14.27 -2.11
N ILE A 350 -25.94 -14.99 -2.36
CA ILE A 350 -25.25 -14.97 -3.66
C ILE A 350 -26.15 -15.52 -4.76
N ASP A 351 -26.85 -16.63 -4.53
CA ASP A 351 -27.76 -17.21 -5.52
C ASP A 351 -28.88 -16.23 -5.91
N ALA A 352 -29.45 -15.52 -4.92
CA ALA A 352 -30.46 -14.48 -5.16
C ALA A 352 -29.88 -13.26 -5.89
N HIS A 353 -28.65 -12.86 -5.56
CA HIS A 353 -27.94 -11.80 -6.28
C HIS A 353 -27.72 -12.19 -7.75
N VAL A 354 -27.16 -13.38 -8.00
CA VAL A 354 -26.87 -13.86 -9.36
C VAL A 354 -28.14 -14.00 -10.18
N ALA A 355 -29.22 -14.49 -9.59
CA ALA A 355 -30.52 -14.62 -10.26
C ALA A 355 -31.11 -13.26 -10.69
N THR A 356 -30.81 -12.17 -9.98
CA THR A 356 -31.39 -10.84 -10.25
C THR A 356 -30.47 -9.90 -11.01
N SER A 357 -29.16 -10.01 -10.80
CA SER A 357 -28.16 -9.03 -11.24
C SER A 357 -27.06 -9.66 -12.11
N GLY A 358 -27.06 -10.99 -12.25
CA GLY A 358 -26.00 -11.73 -12.93
C GLY A 358 -24.78 -11.99 -12.04
N GLU A 359 -23.79 -12.67 -12.60
CA GLU A 359 -22.54 -13.01 -11.91
C GLU A 359 -21.68 -11.75 -11.71
N PRO A 360 -21.18 -11.49 -10.48
CA PRO A 360 -20.35 -10.33 -10.23
C PRO A 360 -18.92 -10.53 -10.78
N VAL A 361 -18.26 -9.41 -11.11
CA VAL A 361 -16.85 -9.39 -11.51
C VAL A 361 -15.89 -9.29 -10.33
N ALA A 362 -16.41 -8.82 -9.19
CA ALA A 362 -15.68 -8.70 -7.93
C ALA A 362 -16.67 -8.75 -6.76
N ILE A 363 -16.20 -9.27 -5.63
CA ILE A 363 -16.96 -9.31 -4.37
C ILE A 363 -16.16 -8.54 -3.32
N LEU A 364 -16.79 -7.54 -2.69
CA LEU A 364 -16.21 -6.76 -1.61
C LEU A 364 -16.90 -7.13 -0.29
N ILE A 365 -16.13 -7.45 0.74
CA ILE A 365 -16.62 -7.82 2.07
C ILE A 365 -15.98 -6.89 3.07
N ASP A 366 -16.79 -6.06 3.71
CA ASP A 366 -16.35 -5.13 4.75
C ASP A 366 -17.38 -5.09 5.88
N LEU A 367 -17.12 -5.90 6.91
CA LEU A 367 -17.94 -6.02 8.11
C LEU A 367 -17.19 -5.45 9.30
N ASP A 368 -17.88 -5.15 10.40
CA ASP A 368 -17.28 -4.50 11.58
C ASP A 368 -16.23 -5.36 12.32
N ASP A 369 -16.20 -6.66 12.05
CA ASP A 369 -15.36 -7.65 12.71
C ASP A 369 -14.58 -8.48 11.68
N ASP A 370 -13.26 -8.53 11.84
CA ASP A 370 -12.35 -9.19 10.89
C ASP A 370 -12.59 -10.70 10.82
N ASP A 371 -12.89 -11.36 11.95
CA ASP A 371 -13.17 -12.80 12.01
C ASP A 371 -14.47 -13.13 11.28
N ARG A 372 -15.52 -12.33 11.48
CA ARG A 372 -16.78 -12.46 10.75
C ARG A 372 -16.61 -12.17 9.26
N ALA A 373 -15.86 -11.14 8.89
CA ALA A 373 -15.57 -10.82 7.49
C ALA A 373 -14.86 -11.99 6.80
N LEU A 374 -13.85 -12.56 7.46
CA LEU A 374 -13.12 -13.74 7.00
C LEU A 374 -14.03 -14.97 6.87
N ALA A 375 -14.86 -15.26 7.87
CA ALA A 375 -15.79 -16.38 7.84
C ALA A 375 -16.78 -16.28 6.68
N VAL A 376 -17.29 -15.07 6.41
CA VAL A 376 -18.15 -14.80 5.24
C VAL A 376 -17.36 -15.02 3.95
N ALA A 377 -16.14 -14.48 3.82
CA ALA A 377 -15.32 -14.64 2.63
C ALA A 377 -15.02 -16.11 2.30
N LEU A 378 -14.71 -16.93 3.31
CA LEU A 378 -14.51 -18.36 3.15
C LEU A 378 -15.78 -19.09 2.71
N ALA A 379 -16.95 -18.69 3.23
CA ALA A 379 -18.23 -19.27 2.84
C ALA A 379 -18.64 -18.86 1.41
N VAL A 380 -18.31 -17.63 0.97
CA VAL A 380 -18.44 -17.20 -0.43
C VAL A 380 -17.59 -18.09 -1.35
N ASP A 381 -16.30 -18.27 -1.02
CA ASP A 381 -15.41 -19.13 -1.81
C ASP A 381 -15.92 -20.58 -1.87
N ALA A 382 -16.37 -21.11 -0.73
CA ALA A 382 -16.94 -22.45 -0.65
C ALA A 382 -18.18 -22.63 -1.55
N ARG A 383 -19.03 -21.61 -1.69
CA ARG A 383 -20.18 -21.65 -2.62
C ARG A 383 -19.74 -21.71 -4.08
N TYR A 384 -18.73 -20.96 -4.50
CA TYR A 384 -18.22 -21.06 -5.88
C TYR A 384 -17.54 -22.41 -6.13
N ARG A 385 -16.82 -22.93 -5.13
CA ARG A 385 -16.23 -24.27 -5.18
C ARG A 385 -17.28 -25.35 -5.34
N ALA A 386 -18.37 -25.30 -4.57
CA ALA A 386 -19.48 -26.26 -4.66
C ALA A 386 -20.17 -26.24 -6.03
N ALA A 387 -20.25 -25.08 -6.68
CA ALA A 387 -20.77 -24.96 -8.03
C ALA A 387 -19.76 -25.28 -9.14
N ALA A 388 -18.52 -25.64 -8.80
CA ALA A 388 -17.40 -25.85 -9.73
C ALA A 388 -17.13 -24.65 -10.66
N LEU A 389 -17.43 -23.43 -10.21
CA LEU A 389 -17.25 -22.21 -10.98
C LEU A 389 -15.98 -21.47 -10.55
N PRO A 390 -15.25 -20.82 -11.49
CA PRO A 390 -14.23 -19.84 -11.13
C PRO A 390 -14.86 -18.71 -10.31
N ALA A 391 -14.44 -18.56 -9.06
CA ALA A 391 -14.86 -17.46 -8.21
C ALA A 391 -14.29 -16.14 -8.77
N PRO A 392 -15.08 -15.05 -8.81
CA PRO A 392 -14.51 -13.71 -8.98
C PRO A 392 -13.61 -13.39 -7.77
N PRO A 393 -12.69 -12.43 -7.89
CA PRO A 393 -11.86 -11.98 -6.76
C PRO A 393 -12.72 -11.58 -5.56
N ILE A 394 -12.42 -12.18 -4.40
CA ILE A 394 -13.09 -11.91 -3.13
C ILE A 394 -12.18 -11.00 -2.31
N HIS A 395 -12.52 -9.72 -2.22
CA HIS A 395 -11.79 -8.75 -1.42
C HIS A 395 -12.39 -8.66 -0.03
N VAL A 396 -11.59 -8.88 1.01
CA VAL A 396 -12.05 -8.86 2.41
C VAL A 396 -11.28 -7.83 3.22
N ARG A 397 -11.97 -6.93 3.91
CA ARG A 397 -11.32 -5.96 4.79
C ARG A 397 -10.74 -6.68 6.00
N MET A 398 -9.44 -6.49 6.25
CA MET A 398 -8.74 -7.01 7.44
C MET A 398 -7.96 -5.85 8.06
N ALA A 399 -8.38 -5.35 9.22
CA ALA A 399 -7.66 -4.28 9.92
C ALA A 399 -6.44 -4.80 10.71
N GLY A 400 -6.49 -6.06 11.17
CA GLY A 400 -5.42 -6.72 11.92
C GLY A 400 -4.22 -7.16 11.08
N ALA A 401 -3.13 -7.50 11.76
CA ALA A 401 -1.96 -8.13 11.13
C ALA A 401 -2.23 -9.63 10.96
N HIS A 402 -2.48 -10.07 9.72
CA HIS A 402 -2.72 -11.48 9.40
C HIS A 402 -1.75 -11.98 8.33
N ASP A 403 -1.48 -13.29 8.33
CA ASP A 403 -0.80 -13.93 7.21
C ASP A 403 -1.65 -13.72 5.95
N HIS A 404 -1.06 -13.13 4.92
CA HIS A 404 -1.77 -12.68 3.71
C HIS A 404 -2.27 -13.87 2.85
N ARG A 405 -2.07 -15.11 3.32
CA ARG A 405 -2.40 -16.36 2.63
C ARG A 405 -3.62 -17.03 3.24
N ILE A 406 -4.79 -16.43 2.99
CA ILE A 406 -6.09 -16.97 3.40
C ILE A 406 -6.61 -17.99 2.37
N GLY A 407 -6.49 -17.64 1.08
CA GLY A 407 -6.89 -18.47 -0.04
C GLY A 407 -6.36 -17.89 -1.35
N ALA A 408 -6.33 -18.68 -2.43
CA ALA A 408 -5.78 -18.23 -3.70
C ALA A 408 -6.64 -17.13 -4.37
N GLY A 409 -7.96 -17.15 -4.17
CA GLY A 409 -8.91 -16.15 -4.70
C GLY A 409 -9.43 -15.13 -3.68
N ILE A 410 -8.90 -15.15 -2.45
CA ILE A 410 -9.30 -14.24 -1.36
C ILE A 410 -8.17 -13.24 -1.12
N PHE A 411 -8.50 -11.96 -1.19
CA PHE A 411 -7.56 -10.84 -1.18
C PHE A 411 -7.85 -9.94 0.02
N PRO A 412 -7.05 -9.99 1.10
CA PRO A 412 -7.20 -9.06 2.20
C PRO A 412 -6.83 -7.64 1.76
N PHE A 413 -7.50 -6.63 2.31
CA PHE A 413 -7.17 -5.21 2.10
C PHE A 413 -7.44 -4.36 3.35
N GLY A 414 -6.86 -3.15 3.38
CA GLY A 414 -7.09 -2.19 4.46
C GLY A 414 -6.28 -2.43 5.74
N GLY A 415 -5.26 -3.29 5.69
CA GLY A 415 -4.37 -3.57 6.81
C GLY A 415 -3.50 -2.37 7.16
N LEU A 416 -3.32 -2.10 8.46
CA LEU A 416 -2.54 -0.94 8.91
C LEU A 416 -1.08 -0.95 8.45
N SER A 417 -0.48 -2.13 8.27
CA SER A 417 0.88 -2.25 7.71
C SER A 417 0.98 -1.62 6.32
N ASP A 418 -0.07 -1.75 5.52
CA ASP A 418 -0.09 -1.35 4.12
C ASP A 418 -0.39 0.15 4.00
N LEU A 419 -1.14 0.69 4.97
CA LEU A 419 -1.56 2.09 5.00
C LEU A 419 -0.56 3.01 5.71
N ALA A 420 0.37 2.45 6.48
CA ALA A 420 1.30 3.20 7.32
C ALA A 420 2.60 3.64 6.62
N ASP A 421 2.79 3.30 5.34
CA ASP A 421 3.94 3.76 4.57
C ASP A 421 4.07 5.29 4.67
N PRO A 422 5.17 5.83 5.24
CA PRO A 422 5.37 7.27 5.37
C PRO A 422 5.25 8.03 4.05
N ASP A 423 5.68 7.45 2.93
CA ASP A 423 5.58 8.12 1.64
C ASP A 423 4.15 8.14 1.10
N MET A 424 3.32 7.17 1.49
CA MET A 424 1.89 7.21 1.23
C MET A 424 1.18 8.23 2.10
N LEU A 425 1.53 8.34 3.38
CA LEU A 425 0.96 9.31 4.32
C LEU A 425 1.36 10.76 3.96
N LEU A 426 2.60 10.97 3.50
CA LEU A 426 3.07 12.26 3.00
C LEU A 426 2.46 12.62 1.63
N GLN A 427 1.96 11.62 0.90
CA GLN A 427 1.35 11.71 -0.43
C GLN A 427 2.31 12.15 -1.55
N ASP A 428 3.61 12.33 -1.28
CA ASP A 428 4.61 12.82 -2.23
C ASP A 428 4.65 11.99 -3.52
N ARG A 429 4.62 10.65 -3.41
CA ARG A 429 4.65 9.76 -4.57
C ARG A 429 3.38 9.86 -5.41
N HIS A 430 2.24 10.10 -4.75
CA HIS A 430 0.95 10.22 -5.40
C HIS A 430 0.79 11.57 -6.12
N ASP A 431 1.40 12.61 -5.57
CA ASP A 431 1.32 13.97 -6.09
C ASP A 431 2.27 14.20 -7.26
N ALA A 432 3.34 13.41 -7.41
CA ALA A 432 4.34 13.65 -8.46
C ALA A 432 3.74 13.68 -9.88
N LEU A 433 2.93 12.69 -10.25
CA LEU A 433 2.27 12.67 -11.56
C LEU A 433 1.10 13.67 -11.63
N ALA A 434 0.30 13.77 -10.55
CA ALA A 434 -0.83 14.69 -10.48
C ALA A 434 -0.41 16.17 -10.60
N ARG A 435 0.71 16.54 -9.99
CA ARG A 435 1.34 17.86 -10.11
C ARG A 435 1.77 18.13 -11.54
N SER A 436 2.45 17.17 -12.17
CA SER A 436 2.87 17.32 -13.56
C SER A 436 1.67 17.53 -14.48
N ILE A 437 0.56 16.82 -14.27
CA ILE A 437 -0.70 17.02 -15.01
C ILE A 437 -1.24 18.44 -14.80
N HIS A 438 -1.24 18.92 -13.57
CA HIS A 438 -1.70 20.27 -13.23
C HIS A 438 -0.80 21.37 -13.82
N ASP A 439 0.51 21.19 -13.80
CA ASP A 439 1.47 22.13 -14.39
C ASP A 439 1.21 22.29 -15.90
N PHE A 440 0.97 21.19 -16.61
CA PHE A 440 0.57 21.23 -18.04
C PHE A 440 -0.77 21.93 -18.26
N TYR A 441 -1.75 21.75 -17.37
CA TYR A 441 -3.01 22.50 -17.43
C TYR A 441 -2.76 24.01 -17.30
N LEU A 442 -1.92 24.44 -16.36
CA LEU A 442 -1.57 25.85 -16.18
C LEU A 442 -0.84 26.41 -17.41
N GLU A 443 0.14 25.69 -17.97
CA GLU A 443 0.85 26.08 -19.19
C GLU A 443 -0.12 26.34 -20.36
N GLY A 444 -1.09 25.45 -20.58
CA GLY A 444 -2.12 25.62 -21.59
C GLY A 444 -2.97 26.88 -21.36
N ARG A 445 -3.41 27.12 -20.12
CA ARG A 445 -4.20 28.32 -19.77
C ARG A 445 -3.40 29.62 -19.86
N PHE A 446 -2.10 29.59 -19.57
CA PHE A 446 -1.24 30.75 -19.76
C PHE A 446 -1.05 31.08 -21.25
N ALA A 447 -0.97 30.07 -22.12
CA ALA A 447 -0.93 30.29 -23.58
C ALA A 447 -2.22 30.94 -24.10
N GLU A 448 -3.37 30.69 -23.45
CA GLU A 448 -4.66 31.34 -23.71
C GLU A 448 -4.79 32.73 -23.06
N GLY A 449 -3.76 33.20 -22.33
CA GLY A 449 -3.71 34.53 -21.70
C GLY A 449 -4.31 34.61 -20.30
N GLU A 450 -4.69 33.49 -19.68
CA GLU A 450 -5.11 33.47 -18.28
C GLU A 450 -3.94 33.70 -17.32
N ARG A 451 -4.26 34.02 -16.06
CA ARG A 451 -3.28 34.31 -15.01
C ARG A 451 -3.59 33.50 -13.75
N ILE A 452 -2.57 33.29 -12.92
CA ILE A 452 -2.75 32.73 -11.58
C ILE A 452 -3.73 33.61 -10.78
N GLY A 453 -4.59 32.96 -10.01
CA GLY A 453 -5.58 33.59 -9.12
C GLY A 453 -6.92 33.91 -9.76
N VAL A 454 -7.09 33.78 -11.09
CA VAL A 454 -8.35 34.13 -11.78
C VAL A 454 -9.52 33.26 -11.34
N ARG A 455 -9.26 32.00 -10.99
CA ARG A 455 -10.26 31.03 -10.50
C ARG A 455 -9.58 30.03 -9.56
N ALA A 456 -10.37 29.26 -8.80
CA ALA A 456 -9.84 28.32 -7.80
C ALA A 456 -8.90 27.24 -8.38
N SER A 457 -9.07 26.86 -9.66
CA SER A 457 -8.18 25.93 -10.35
C SER A 457 -6.90 26.58 -10.90
N MET A 458 -6.83 27.91 -10.97
CA MET A 458 -5.67 28.66 -11.48
C MET A 458 -4.73 29.04 -10.32
N GLN A 459 -4.27 28.05 -9.57
CA GLN A 459 -3.30 28.21 -8.47
C GLN A 459 -2.11 27.28 -8.70
N GLU A 460 -0.95 27.62 -8.15
CA GLU A 460 0.17 26.67 -8.11
C GLU A 460 -0.21 25.45 -7.26
N TRP A 461 0.44 24.30 -7.49
CA TRP A 461 0.11 23.05 -6.79
C TRP A 461 0.03 23.22 -5.27
N GLU A 462 0.94 24.01 -4.69
CA GLU A 462 1.03 24.23 -3.25
C GLU A 462 -0.13 25.04 -2.66
N ASP A 463 -0.77 25.88 -3.47
CA ASP A 463 -1.92 26.69 -3.09
C ASP A 463 -3.26 26.12 -3.62
N LEU A 464 -3.19 25.12 -4.50
CA LEU A 464 -4.36 24.46 -5.07
C LEU A 464 -5.24 23.83 -3.97
N PRO A 465 -6.57 24.07 -3.97
CA PRO A 465 -7.47 23.43 -3.01
C PRO A 465 -7.45 21.90 -3.15
N GLU A 466 -7.66 21.20 -2.04
CA GLU A 466 -7.50 19.74 -1.97
C GLU A 466 -8.43 19.00 -2.94
N SER A 467 -9.65 19.51 -3.17
CA SER A 467 -10.58 18.94 -4.14
C SER A 467 -10.03 18.92 -5.57
N PHE A 468 -9.26 19.93 -5.98
CA PHE A 468 -8.63 19.97 -7.30
C PHE A 468 -7.38 19.09 -7.36
N ARG A 469 -6.64 18.93 -6.25
CA ARG A 469 -5.56 17.95 -6.17
C ARG A 469 -6.10 16.53 -6.30
N ASP A 470 -7.20 16.23 -5.61
CA ASP A 470 -7.89 14.94 -5.70
C ASP A 470 -8.39 14.64 -7.11
N ASP A 471 -8.96 15.63 -7.81
CA ASP A 471 -9.34 15.51 -9.23
C ASP A 471 -8.11 15.13 -10.10
N ASN A 472 -6.96 15.79 -9.91
CA ASN A 472 -5.72 15.48 -10.64
C ASN A 472 -5.12 14.11 -10.27
N ARG A 473 -5.21 13.69 -9.00
CA ARG A 473 -4.80 12.36 -8.55
C ARG A 473 -5.67 11.28 -9.19
N LEU A 474 -6.97 11.52 -9.35
CA LEU A 474 -7.88 10.60 -10.04
C LEU A 474 -7.50 10.47 -11.52
N VAL A 475 -7.17 11.58 -12.21
CA VAL A 475 -6.64 11.53 -13.59
C VAL A 475 -5.42 10.63 -13.67
N ALA A 476 -4.44 10.86 -12.78
CA ALA A 476 -3.20 10.10 -12.74
C ALA A 476 -3.44 8.59 -12.53
N ASP A 477 -4.40 8.24 -11.67
CA ASP A 477 -4.78 6.85 -11.40
C ASP A 477 -5.47 6.19 -12.59
N CYS A 478 -6.25 6.94 -13.37
CA CYS A 478 -6.95 6.44 -14.56
C CYS A 478 -6.01 6.18 -15.75
N TYR A 479 -4.75 6.64 -15.73
CA TYR A 479 -3.82 6.42 -16.85
C TYR A 479 -3.60 4.93 -17.14
N GLN A 480 -3.43 4.10 -16.11
CA GLN A 480 -3.22 2.67 -16.32
C GLN A 480 -4.46 1.97 -16.91
N LEU A 481 -5.66 2.39 -16.50
CA LEU A 481 -6.93 1.91 -17.03
C LEU A 481 -7.05 2.26 -18.53
N LYS A 482 -6.86 3.55 -18.88
CA LYS A 482 -6.88 4.02 -20.26
C LYS A 482 -5.87 3.31 -21.16
N LEU A 483 -4.65 3.10 -20.66
CA LEU A 483 -3.63 2.36 -21.41
C LEU A 483 -4.06 0.90 -21.66
N ARG A 484 -4.63 0.23 -20.66
CA ARG A 484 -5.09 -1.16 -20.79
C ARG A 484 -6.21 -1.29 -21.82
N ASP A 485 -7.13 -0.33 -21.85
CA ASP A 485 -8.25 -0.27 -22.80
C ASP A 485 -7.81 -0.19 -24.27
N ILE A 486 -6.62 0.36 -24.55
CA ILE A 486 -6.02 0.41 -25.89
C ILE A 486 -4.94 -0.66 -26.09
N GLY A 487 -4.88 -1.67 -25.23
CA GLY A 487 -3.86 -2.73 -25.30
C GLY A 487 -2.44 -2.18 -25.16
N ALA A 488 -2.23 -1.27 -24.23
CA ALA A 488 -0.94 -0.70 -23.88
C ALA A 488 -0.66 -0.81 -22.38
N ARG A 489 0.62 -0.67 -22.00
CA ARG A 489 1.03 -0.67 -20.59
C ARG A 489 2.26 0.20 -20.34
N LEU A 490 2.44 0.57 -19.08
CA LEU A 490 3.65 1.23 -18.61
C LEU A 490 4.80 0.24 -18.47
N VAL A 491 5.97 0.64 -18.94
CA VAL A 491 7.25 -0.03 -18.68
C VAL A 491 8.27 0.99 -18.20
N ALA A 492 9.28 0.54 -17.46
CA ALA A 492 10.40 1.38 -17.07
C ALA A 492 11.31 1.67 -18.28
N GLY A 493 11.90 2.88 -18.31
CA GLY A 493 12.85 3.29 -19.33
C GLY A 493 12.37 4.48 -20.15
N ALA A 494 13.31 5.11 -20.86
CA ALA A 494 13.04 6.21 -21.79
C ALA A 494 12.75 5.65 -23.20
N GLY A 495 12.05 6.45 -24.02
CA GLY A 495 11.76 6.08 -25.40
C GLY A 495 10.76 7.04 -26.05
N PRO A 496 10.39 6.78 -27.31
CA PRO A 496 9.35 7.55 -27.97
C PRO A 496 8.02 7.44 -27.20
N SER A 497 7.22 8.50 -27.27
CA SER A 497 5.85 8.49 -26.75
C SER A 497 4.98 7.51 -27.53
N LEU A 498 3.98 6.96 -26.86
CA LEU A 498 2.97 6.12 -27.48
C LEU A 498 2.22 6.92 -28.56
N SER A 499 2.14 6.38 -29.77
CA SER A 499 1.28 6.92 -30.81
C SER A 499 -0.14 6.40 -30.64
N LEU A 500 -1.10 7.33 -30.60
CA LEU A 500 -2.53 7.06 -30.58
C LEU A 500 -3.09 7.19 -32.00
N SER A 501 -3.95 6.26 -32.40
CA SER A 501 -4.75 6.45 -33.61
C SER A 501 -5.79 7.57 -33.41
N PRO A 502 -6.33 8.16 -34.48
CA PRO A 502 -7.42 9.14 -34.35
C PRO A 502 -8.62 8.60 -33.56
N ASP A 503 -9.01 7.35 -33.80
CA ASP A 503 -10.14 6.71 -33.11
C ASP A 503 -9.83 6.51 -31.63
N GLU A 504 -8.63 6.03 -31.29
CA GLU A 504 -8.21 5.84 -29.90
C GLU A 504 -8.14 7.15 -29.14
N LEU A 505 -7.65 8.22 -29.79
CA LEU A 505 -7.64 9.54 -29.20
C LEU A 505 -9.05 9.97 -28.84
N GLU A 506 -10.02 9.75 -29.73
CA GLU A 506 -11.38 10.23 -29.52
C GLU A 506 -12.16 9.42 -28.49
N GLU A 507 -11.99 8.10 -28.47
CA GLU A 507 -12.59 7.25 -27.43
C GLU A 507 -12.00 7.50 -26.05
N LEU A 508 -10.68 7.70 -25.95
CA LEU A 508 -10.03 8.03 -24.69
C LEU A 508 -10.40 9.43 -24.19
N SER A 509 -10.67 10.36 -25.11
CA SER A 509 -11.11 11.74 -24.81
C SER A 509 -12.55 11.72 -24.27
N ARG A 510 -13.44 10.95 -24.90
CA ARG A 510 -14.78 10.69 -24.36
C ARG A 510 -14.73 10.09 -22.95
N ALA A 511 -13.89 9.07 -22.75
CA ALA A 511 -13.71 8.47 -21.43
C ALA A 511 -13.10 9.46 -20.41
N GLU A 512 -12.30 10.44 -20.85
CA GLU A 512 -11.77 11.50 -19.99
C GLU A 512 -12.83 12.52 -19.60
N HIS A 513 -13.67 12.92 -20.55
CA HIS A 513 -14.80 13.79 -20.28
C HIS A 513 -15.81 13.13 -19.34
N ASP A 514 -16.16 11.87 -19.60
CA ASP A 514 -17.07 11.11 -18.73
C ASP A 514 -16.53 11.01 -17.29
N ARG A 515 -15.21 10.80 -17.14
CA ARG A 515 -14.50 10.81 -15.84
C ARG A 515 -14.59 12.18 -15.15
N TRP A 516 -14.31 13.26 -15.88
CA TRP A 516 -14.42 14.62 -15.37
C TRP A 516 -15.86 14.93 -14.94
N MET A 517 -16.84 14.64 -15.79
CA MET A 517 -18.25 14.83 -15.53
C MET A 517 -18.69 14.01 -14.31
N ALA A 518 -18.25 12.75 -14.19
CA ALA A 518 -18.57 11.89 -13.08
C ALA A 518 -18.06 12.44 -11.74
N ALA A 519 -16.82 12.93 -11.70
CA ALA A 519 -16.26 13.58 -10.52
C ALA A 519 -17.09 14.82 -10.10
N LYS A 520 -17.57 15.62 -11.07
CA LYS A 520 -18.44 16.78 -10.80
C LYS A 520 -19.83 16.38 -10.32
N LEU A 521 -20.46 15.38 -10.94
CA LEU A 521 -21.77 14.87 -10.54
C LEU A 521 -21.76 14.31 -9.11
N VAL A 522 -20.75 13.52 -8.71
CA VAL A 522 -20.61 13.05 -7.32
C VAL A 522 -20.58 14.22 -6.33
N GLN A 523 -19.87 15.30 -6.69
CA GLN A 523 -19.78 16.52 -5.90
C GLN A 523 -21.07 17.37 -5.96
N GLY A 524 -22.13 16.90 -6.61
CA GLY A 524 -23.42 17.57 -6.71
C GLY A 524 -23.48 18.70 -7.74
N TRP A 525 -22.54 18.76 -8.67
CA TRP A 525 -22.67 19.64 -9.82
C TRP A 525 -23.73 19.13 -10.78
N THR A 526 -24.41 20.04 -11.45
CA THR A 526 -25.43 19.72 -12.46
C THR A 526 -25.27 20.61 -13.68
N HIS A 527 -25.89 20.22 -14.79
CA HIS A 527 -25.88 21.01 -16.02
C HIS A 527 -26.56 22.38 -15.80
N GLY A 528 -25.94 23.43 -16.33
CA GLY A 528 -26.56 24.75 -16.45
C GLY A 528 -25.90 25.57 -17.55
N ALA A 529 -26.68 26.38 -18.28
CA ALA A 529 -26.21 27.11 -19.46
C ALA A 529 -25.03 28.07 -19.19
N VAL A 530 -24.87 28.51 -17.94
CA VAL A 530 -23.75 29.34 -17.48
C VAL A 530 -23.19 28.71 -16.21
N ARG A 531 -21.86 28.74 -16.09
CA ARG A 531 -21.17 28.26 -14.90
C ARG A 531 -21.54 29.10 -13.67
N ASP A 532 -21.93 28.44 -12.59
CA ASP A 532 -22.25 29.05 -11.29
C ASP A 532 -21.72 28.15 -10.17
N ASP A 533 -20.59 28.52 -9.59
CA ASP A 533 -19.91 27.70 -8.58
C ASP A 533 -20.69 27.64 -7.26
N ALA A 534 -21.48 28.67 -6.94
CA ALA A 534 -22.31 28.71 -5.72
C ALA A 534 -23.49 27.73 -5.81
N ARG A 535 -24.09 27.63 -7.00
CA ARG A 535 -25.18 26.69 -7.30
C ARG A 535 -24.70 25.35 -7.86
N ARG A 536 -23.39 25.19 -8.05
CA ARG A 536 -22.74 24.04 -8.68
C ARG A 536 -23.30 23.73 -10.07
N LEU A 537 -23.41 24.75 -10.92
CA LEU A 537 -23.83 24.60 -12.31
C LEU A 537 -22.62 24.67 -13.23
N HIS A 538 -22.56 23.79 -14.23
CA HIS A 538 -21.52 23.84 -15.28
C HIS A 538 -22.11 23.54 -16.67
N PRO A 539 -21.76 24.31 -17.71
CA PRO A 539 -22.31 24.11 -19.07
C PRO A 539 -21.84 22.81 -19.71
N ASP A 540 -20.61 22.39 -19.41
CA ASP A 540 -20.02 21.20 -20.05
C ASP A 540 -20.46 19.86 -19.42
N ILE A 541 -21.41 19.86 -18.47
CA ILE A 541 -22.03 18.61 -17.96
C ILE A 541 -23.09 18.14 -18.96
N VAL A 542 -22.61 17.68 -20.11
CA VAL A 542 -23.37 17.12 -21.22
C VAL A 542 -22.59 15.95 -21.83
N PRO A 543 -23.23 15.03 -22.60
CA PRO A 543 -22.50 14.00 -23.34
C PRO A 543 -21.38 14.58 -24.20
N TYR A 544 -20.26 13.86 -24.31
CA TYR A 544 -19.08 14.32 -25.08
C TYR A 544 -19.42 14.77 -26.51
N ASP A 545 -20.34 14.07 -27.18
CA ASP A 545 -20.74 14.41 -28.56
C ASP A 545 -21.42 15.78 -28.69
N ASP A 546 -22.05 16.25 -27.60
CA ASP A 546 -22.77 17.52 -27.55
C ASP A 546 -21.86 18.70 -27.21
N LEU A 547 -20.58 18.46 -26.90
CA LEU A 547 -19.60 19.50 -26.64
C LEU A 547 -19.19 20.23 -27.92
N SER A 548 -18.82 21.50 -27.77
CA SER A 548 -18.12 22.22 -28.84
C SER A 548 -16.72 21.64 -29.07
N GLU A 549 -16.20 21.75 -30.28
CA GLU A 549 -14.86 21.22 -30.61
C GLU A 549 -13.74 21.84 -29.75
N ALA A 550 -13.88 23.11 -29.37
CA ALA A 550 -12.91 23.77 -28.48
C ALA A 550 -12.86 23.12 -27.09
N ILE A 551 -13.98 22.60 -26.59
CA ILE A 551 -14.02 21.90 -25.29
C ILE A 551 -13.51 20.46 -25.45
N LYS A 552 -13.91 19.76 -26.51
CA LYS A 552 -13.36 18.42 -26.83
C LYS A 552 -11.83 18.44 -26.97
N ASP A 553 -11.28 19.51 -27.53
CA ASP A 553 -9.83 19.68 -27.66
C ASP A 553 -9.10 19.71 -26.31
N LEU A 554 -9.76 20.12 -25.22
CA LEU A 554 -9.19 20.04 -23.87
C LEU A 554 -9.01 18.58 -23.43
N ASP A 555 -10.01 17.72 -23.68
CA ASP A 555 -9.93 16.29 -23.37
C ASP A 555 -8.90 15.59 -24.25
N ARG A 556 -8.88 15.90 -25.55
CA ARG A 556 -7.87 15.39 -26.49
C ARG A 556 -6.47 15.78 -26.05
N GLU A 557 -6.26 17.01 -25.61
CA GLU A 557 -4.95 17.43 -25.13
C GLU A 557 -4.58 16.71 -23.82
N GLN A 558 -5.52 16.49 -22.90
CA GLN A 558 -5.25 15.67 -21.72
C GLN A 558 -4.83 14.23 -22.04
N VAL A 559 -5.44 13.62 -23.05
CA VAL A 559 -5.05 12.30 -23.54
C VAL A 559 -3.67 12.32 -24.20
N ARG A 560 -3.31 13.39 -24.95
CA ARG A 560 -1.95 13.54 -25.51
C ARG A 560 -0.90 13.77 -24.41
N ILE A 561 -1.24 14.54 -23.37
CA ILE A 561 -0.38 14.79 -22.21
C ILE A 561 -0.05 13.47 -21.51
N MET A 562 -1.02 12.56 -21.34
CA MET A 562 -0.75 11.21 -20.82
C MET A 562 0.40 10.53 -21.56
N ALA A 563 0.38 10.51 -22.89
CA ALA A 563 1.44 9.88 -23.69
C ALA A 563 2.81 10.58 -23.58
N ARG A 564 2.84 11.89 -23.32
CA ARG A 564 4.07 12.70 -23.18
C ARG A 564 4.67 12.61 -21.77
N LEU A 565 3.86 12.84 -20.72
CA LEU A 565 4.27 12.85 -19.32
C LEU A 565 4.88 11.53 -18.87
N LEU A 566 4.31 10.43 -19.35
CA LEU A 566 4.84 9.10 -19.04
C LEU A 566 6.30 8.98 -19.48
N SER A 567 6.64 9.47 -20.69
CA SER A 567 8.02 9.49 -21.22
C SER A 567 8.98 10.32 -20.34
N ALA A 568 8.53 11.49 -19.88
CA ALA A 568 9.32 12.38 -19.02
C ALA A 568 9.62 11.80 -17.62
N SER A 569 8.78 10.90 -17.12
CA SER A 569 8.92 10.28 -15.78
C SER A 569 9.94 9.13 -15.68
N GLY A 570 10.71 8.86 -16.76
CA GLY A 570 11.58 7.69 -16.87
C GLY A 570 10.80 6.37 -17.04
N ARG A 571 9.56 6.48 -17.52
CA ARG A 571 8.69 5.38 -17.93
C ARG A 571 8.34 5.58 -19.40
N ARG A 572 7.78 4.57 -20.06
CA ARG A 572 7.19 4.72 -21.39
C ARG A 572 5.98 3.81 -21.51
N ALA A 573 5.00 4.21 -22.31
CA ALA A 573 3.86 3.37 -22.64
C ALA A 573 4.15 2.59 -23.93
N LEU A 574 3.98 1.27 -23.90
CA LEU A 574 4.16 0.38 -25.05
C LEU A 574 2.91 -0.43 -25.30
N ARG A 575 2.68 -0.79 -26.56
CA ARG A 575 1.62 -1.73 -26.93
C ARG A 575 1.94 -3.12 -26.37
N THR A 576 0.91 -3.81 -25.93
CA THR A 576 1.02 -5.17 -25.41
C THR A 576 1.34 -6.14 -26.55
N LEU A 577 2.16 -7.14 -26.24
CA LEU A 577 2.35 -8.34 -27.05
C LEU A 577 1.83 -9.52 -26.24
N THR A 578 0.62 -9.98 -26.55
CA THR A 578 -0.01 -11.08 -25.84
C THR A 578 0.55 -12.40 -26.35
N VAL A 579 1.21 -13.15 -25.46
CA VAL A 579 1.83 -14.44 -25.76
C VAL A 579 1.06 -15.53 -25.01
N ALA A 580 0.27 -16.32 -25.74
CA ALA A 580 -0.47 -17.44 -25.15
C ALA A 580 0.40 -18.70 -25.10
N LEU A 581 0.41 -19.36 -23.95
CA LEU A 581 1.10 -20.62 -23.72
C LEU A 581 0.15 -21.76 -24.09
N LEU A 582 0.46 -22.51 -25.16
CA LEU A 582 -0.34 -23.67 -25.55
C LEU A 582 0.02 -24.90 -24.70
N PRO A 583 -0.94 -25.72 -24.25
CA PRO A 583 -0.66 -26.93 -23.46
C PRO A 583 0.25 -27.92 -24.19
N GLY A 584 1.04 -28.71 -23.44
CA GLY A 584 1.79 -29.86 -23.99
C GLY A 584 3.33 -29.77 -23.98
N GLY A 585 3.94 -28.88 -23.20
CA GLY A 585 5.40 -28.86 -23.05
C GLY A 585 5.89 -29.90 -22.04
N GLU A 586 6.39 -31.07 -22.49
CA GLU A 586 6.77 -32.14 -21.55
C GLU A 586 8.24 -32.13 -21.09
N ASP A 587 9.23 -31.61 -21.84
CA ASP A 587 10.64 -31.88 -21.48
C ASP A 587 11.64 -30.69 -21.44
N SER A 588 11.32 -29.51 -21.97
CA SER A 588 12.13 -28.29 -21.70
C SER A 588 11.31 -27.02 -21.90
N ALA A 589 10.94 -26.37 -20.79
CA ALA A 589 10.44 -25.00 -20.87
C ALA A 589 11.61 -24.09 -21.27
N PRO A 590 11.40 -23.11 -22.18
CA PRO A 590 12.44 -22.14 -22.47
C PRO A 590 12.80 -21.39 -21.19
N ASP A 591 14.07 -21.00 -21.06
CA ASP A 591 14.49 -20.13 -19.96
C ASP A 591 13.66 -18.83 -20.00
N PRO A 592 12.93 -18.49 -18.92
CA PRO A 592 12.05 -17.32 -18.90
C PRO A 592 12.76 -16.01 -19.21
N ALA A 593 14.02 -15.85 -18.77
CA ALA A 593 14.79 -14.64 -19.04
C ALA A 593 15.20 -14.57 -20.53
N ALA A 594 15.64 -15.69 -21.11
CA ALA A 594 15.93 -15.80 -22.54
C ALA A 594 14.67 -15.54 -23.39
N LEU A 595 13.51 -16.07 -23.01
CA LEU A 595 12.23 -15.80 -23.69
C LEU A 595 11.91 -14.30 -23.69
N VAL A 596 11.98 -13.64 -22.53
CA VAL A 596 11.72 -12.19 -22.43
C VAL A 596 12.74 -11.39 -23.23
N ALA A 597 14.02 -11.76 -23.19
CA ALA A 597 15.08 -11.11 -23.95
C ALA A 597 14.85 -11.24 -25.47
N ALA A 598 14.54 -12.45 -25.95
CA ALA A 598 14.26 -12.72 -27.34
C ALA A 598 13.05 -11.93 -27.86
N LEU A 599 11.95 -11.89 -27.10
CA LEU A 599 10.76 -11.12 -27.45
C LEU A 599 11.05 -9.62 -27.48
N ARG A 600 11.80 -9.08 -26.50
CA ARG A 600 12.19 -7.66 -26.50
C ARG A 600 13.10 -7.29 -27.66
N ALA A 601 13.99 -8.20 -28.07
CA ALA A 601 14.87 -7.96 -29.22
C ALA A 601 14.09 -7.95 -30.55
N HIS A 602 13.10 -8.84 -30.70
CA HIS A 602 12.30 -8.93 -31.93
C HIS A 602 11.14 -7.92 -31.98
N TYR A 603 10.63 -7.50 -30.82
CA TYR A 603 9.50 -6.59 -30.69
C TYR A 603 9.83 -5.44 -29.72
N PRO A 604 10.80 -4.56 -30.04
CA PRO A 604 11.29 -3.53 -29.12
C PRO A 604 10.25 -2.48 -28.75
N ASP A 605 9.20 -2.32 -29.57
CA ASP A 605 8.10 -1.37 -29.35
C ASP A 605 6.88 -2.01 -28.67
N ARG A 606 7.00 -3.28 -28.29
CA ARG A 606 5.94 -4.03 -27.61
C ARG A 606 6.40 -4.50 -26.24
N ALA A 607 5.45 -4.66 -25.34
CA ALA A 607 5.69 -5.17 -24.00
C ALA A 607 4.97 -6.51 -23.83
N PRO A 608 5.70 -7.62 -23.57
CA PRO A 608 5.08 -8.93 -23.47
C PRO A 608 4.13 -9.01 -22.27
N VAL A 609 3.02 -9.73 -22.46
CA VAL A 609 2.06 -10.17 -21.45
C VAL A 609 1.80 -11.65 -21.72
N PHE A 610 1.94 -12.48 -20.70
CA PHE A 610 1.89 -13.93 -20.87
C PHE A 610 0.56 -14.48 -20.37
N VAL A 611 -0.06 -15.34 -21.16
CA VAL A 611 -1.37 -15.92 -20.84
C VAL A 611 -1.27 -17.43 -20.83
N GLY A 612 -1.76 -18.09 -19.78
CA GLY A 612 -1.71 -19.55 -19.68
C GLY A 612 -2.85 -20.14 -18.86
N ASP A 613 -3.07 -21.45 -19.03
CA ASP A 613 -4.03 -22.19 -18.23
C ASP A 613 -3.42 -22.54 -16.87
N LEU A 614 -4.10 -22.21 -15.77
CA LEU A 614 -3.59 -22.61 -14.46
C LEU A 614 -3.57 -24.14 -14.29
N ALA A 615 -4.47 -24.88 -14.95
CA ALA A 615 -4.52 -26.34 -14.88
C ALA A 615 -3.37 -27.00 -15.66
N ASP A 616 -2.78 -26.32 -16.63
CA ASP A 616 -1.66 -26.83 -17.42
C ASP A 616 -0.32 -26.69 -16.67
N ARG A 617 0.41 -27.81 -16.58
CA ARG A 617 1.69 -27.87 -15.85
C ARG A 617 2.75 -26.97 -16.47
N TRP A 618 2.82 -26.95 -17.79
CA TRP A 618 3.83 -26.18 -18.52
C TRP A 618 3.61 -24.67 -18.35
N SER A 619 2.36 -24.23 -18.45
CA SER A 619 1.94 -22.86 -18.15
C SER A 619 2.35 -22.44 -16.74
N ARG A 620 2.06 -23.24 -15.70
CA ARG A 620 2.49 -22.93 -14.32
C ARG A 620 4.02 -22.80 -14.19
N HIS A 621 4.77 -23.66 -14.86
CA HIS A 621 6.23 -23.66 -14.78
C HIS A 621 6.86 -22.41 -15.40
N LEU A 622 6.28 -21.89 -16.49
CA LEU A 622 6.75 -20.66 -17.14
C LEU A 622 6.25 -19.39 -16.46
N LEU A 623 4.96 -19.33 -16.14
CA LEU A 623 4.34 -18.11 -15.62
C LEU A 623 4.91 -17.70 -14.26
N GLY A 624 5.24 -18.64 -13.38
CA GLY A 624 5.73 -18.34 -12.03
C GLY A 624 7.02 -17.51 -12.05
N PRO A 625 8.09 -17.98 -12.73
CA PRO A 625 9.30 -17.21 -12.93
C PRO A 625 9.10 -15.91 -13.71
N LEU A 626 8.24 -15.88 -14.73
CA LEU A 626 7.93 -14.66 -15.50
C LEU A 626 7.32 -13.58 -14.60
N GLN A 627 6.36 -13.95 -13.76
CA GLN A 627 5.75 -13.07 -12.76
C GLN A 627 6.77 -12.59 -11.73
N ALA A 628 7.65 -13.47 -11.26
CA ALA A 628 8.74 -13.11 -10.34
C ALA A 628 9.76 -12.12 -10.98
N GLN A 629 9.89 -12.13 -12.31
CA GLN A 629 10.67 -11.15 -13.07
C GLN A 629 9.89 -9.86 -13.41
N GLY A 630 8.69 -9.68 -12.83
CA GLY A 630 7.83 -8.52 -13.05
C GLY A 630 7.19 -8.45 -14.44
N GLN A 631 7.05 -9.58 -15.14
CA GLN A 631 6.21 -9.65 -16.33
C GLN A 631 4.74 -9.78 -15.94
N LEU A 632 3.87 -9.18 -16.74
CA LEU A 632 2.44 -9.32 -16.51
C LEU A 632 1.96 -10.70 -16.94
N VAL A 633 1.12 -11.31 -16.11
CA VAL A 633 0.57 -12.65 -16.29
C VAL A 633 -0.95 -12.60 -16.23
N GLN A 634 -1.59 -13.23 -17.21
CA GLN A 634 -3.03 -13.48 -17.22
C GLN A 634 -3.29 -14.98 -17.13
N LEU A 635 -4.33 -15.36 -16.38
CA LEU A 635 -4.66 -16.77 -16.14
C LEU A 635 -6.03 -17.11 -16.73
N ALA A 636 -6.11 -18.24 -17.41
CA ALA A 636 -7.38 -18.90 -17.68
C ALA A 636 -7.72 -19.85 -16.53
N LEU A 637 -8.97 -19.80 -16.07
CA LEU A 637 -9.53 -20.72 -15.08
C LEU A 637 -10.81 -21.34 -15.64
N ALA A 638 -10.78 -22.64 -15.92
CA ALA A 638 -11.96 -23.38 -16.39
C ALA A 638 -12.90 -23.79 -15.25
N CYS A 639 -12.40 -23.86 -14.01
CA CYS A 639 -13.15 -24.23 -12.81
C CYS A 639 -12.64 -23.47 -11.57
N HIS A 640 -13.20 -23.77 -10.40
CA HIS A 640 -12.76 -23.18 -9.13
C HIS A 640 -11.27 -23.43 -8.89
N VAL A 641 -10.56 -22.40 -8.41
CA VAL A 641 -9.10 -22.45 -8.22
C VAL A 641 -8.67 -23.61 -7.31
N GLN A 642 -9.39 -23.89 -6.23
CA GLN A 642 -9.00 -24.94 -5.29
C GLN A 642 -9.13 -26.34 -5.91
N ALA A 643 -10.07 -26.55 -6.85
CA ALA A 643 -10.17 -27.80 -7.58
C ALA A 643 -8.95 -28.07 -8.49
N ILE A 644 -8.25 -27.01 -8.91
CA ILE A 644 -6.98 -27.11 -9.64
C ILE A 644 -5.82 -27.37 -8.66
N LEU A 645 -5.83 -26.73 -7.49
CA LEU A 645 -4.75 -26.80 -6.51
C LEU A 645 -4.71 -28.13 -5.73
N ASP A 646 -5.87 -28.67 -5.35
CA ASP A 646 -6.00 -29.90 -4.54
C ASP A 646 -5.21 -31.12 -5.10
N PRO A 647 -5.26 -31.42 -6.41
CA PRO A 647 -4.52 -32.57 -6.96
C PRO A 647 -3.02 -32.30 -7.16
N LEU A 648 -2.52 -31.08 -6.96
CA LEU A 648 -1.12 -30.75 -7.19
C LEU A 648 -0.19 -31.28 -6.09
N PRO A 649 1.07 -31.61 -6.41
CA PRO A 649 2.08 -31.93 -5.41
C PRO A 649 2.26 -30.80 -4.37
N ALA A 650 2.60 -31.15 -3.12
CA ALA A 650 2.70 -30.20 -2.01
C ALA A 650 3.62 -28.99 -2.25
N GLY A 651 4.63 -29.11 -3.11
CA GLY A 651 5.51 -27.99 -3.50
C GLY A 651 4.98 -27.12 -4.65
N GLU A 652 4.05 -27.64 -5.46
CA GLU A 652 3.47 -26.92 -6.61
C GLU A 652 2.23 -26.12 -6.22
N ALA A 653 1.37 -26.63 -5.34
CA ALA A 653 0.13 -25.96 -4.95
C ALA A 653 0.36 -24.52 -4.40
N PRO A 654 1.33 -24.26 -3.50
CA PRO A 654 1.58 -22.89 -3.02
C PRO A 654 2.09 -21.95 -4.12
N ARG A 655 2.83 -22.47 -5.11
CA ARG A 655 3.34 -21.66 -6.24
C ARG A 655 2.21 -21.31 -7.21
N ALA A 656 1.32 -22.26 -7.47
CA ALA A 656 0.11 -22.04 -8.26
C ALA A 656 -0.85 -21.07 -7.57
N ALA A 657 -1.01 -21.14 -6.25
CA ALA A 657 -1.76 -20.15 -5.48
C ALA A 657 -1.14 -18.75 -5.57
N ALA A 658 0.19 -18.64 -5.47
CA ALA A 658 0.90 -17.38 -5.63
C ALA A 658 0.73 -16.78 -7.04
N LEU A 659 0.67 -17.62 -8.08
CA LEU A 659 0.37 -17.18 -9.44
C LEU A 659 -0.98 -16.49 -9.55
N VAL A 660 -2.03 -17.06 -8.94
CA VAL A 660 -3.38 -16.46 -8.89
C VAL A 660 -3.35 -15.15 -8.12
N GLN A 661 -2.65 -15.12 -6.99
CA GLN A 661 -2.53 -13.92 -6.19
C GLN A 661 -1.79 -12.79 -6.94
N GLY A 662 -0.76 -13.11 -7.73
CA GLY A 662 -0.01 -12.11 -8.49
C GLY A 662 -0.54 -11.83 -9.90
N ALA A 663 -1.61 -12.48 -10.34
CA ALA A 663 -2.10 -12.35 -11.71
C ALA A 663 -2.67 -10.94 -11.96
N ASP A 664 -2.37 -10.38 -13.13
CA ASP A 664 -2.87 -9.08 -13.58
C ASP A 664 -4.31 -9.18 -14.06
N ALA A 665 -4.66 -10.29 -14.70
CA ALA A 665 -6.03 -10.60 -15.07
C ALA A 665 -6.35 -12.09 -14.94
N ILE A 666 -7.60 -12.38 -14.60
CA ILE A 666 -8.14 -13.73 -14.54
C ILE A 666 -9.33 -13.81 -15.50
N HIS A 667 -9.31 -14.82 -16.36
CA HIS A 667 -10.35 -15.09 -17.34
C HIS A 667 -11.06 -16.39 -16.94
N ALA A 668 -12.31 -16.27 -16.47
CA ALA A 668 -13.17 -17.39 -16.18
C ALA A 668 -13.67 -18.02 -17.48
N GLY A 669 -13.01 -19.11 -17.88
CA GLY A 669 -13.19 -19.81 -19.14
C GLY A 669 -11.94 -20.61 -19.53
N GLY A 670 -12.02 -21.30 -20.67
CA GLY A 670 -10.89 -22.04 -21.23
C GLY A 670 -9.92 -21.17 -22.04
N MET A 671 -8.71 -21.68 -22.26
CA MET A 671 -7.65 -21.00 -23.03
C MET A 671 -8.01 -20.69 -24.49
N THR A 672 -8.98 -21.38 -25.09
CA THR A 672 -9.32 -21.28 -26.52
C THR A 672 -9.58 -19.84 -26.98
N ALA A 673 -10.42 -19.10 -26.24
CA ALA A 673 -10.77 -17.73 -26.61
C ALA A 673 -9.59 -16.75 -26.45
N LEU A 674 -8.73 -16.99 -25.45
CA LEU A 674 -7.54 -16.17 -25.20
C LEU A 674 -6.47 -16.43 -26.25
N ALA A 675 -6.21 -17.70 -26.58
CA ALA A 675 -5.29 -18.09 -27.64
C ALA A 675 -5.75 -17.55 -29.01
N ALA A 676 -7.05 -17.52 -29.29
CA ALA A 676 -7.58 -16.94 -30.52
C ALA A 676 -7.24 -15.44 -30.67
N ARG A 677 -7.19 -14.70 -29.55
CA ARG A 677 -6.90 -13.25 -29.51
C ARG A 677 -5.42 -12.91 -29.28
N ALA A 678 -4.57 -13.89 -29.00
CA ALA A 678 -3.16 -13.66 -28.75
C ALA A 678 -2.41 -13.25 -30.03
N ASP A 679 -1.39 -12.39 -29.85
CA ASP A 679 -0.48 -11.99 -30.92
C ASP A 679 0.43 -13.16 -31.33
N LEU A 680 0.90 -13.94 -30.34
CA LEU A 680 1.80 -15.07 -30.51
C LEU A 680 1.33 -16.27 -29.69
N LEU A 681 1.60 -17.47 -30.22
CA LEU A 681 1.34 -18.74 -29.55
C LEU A 681 2.67 -19.42 -29.24
N LEU A 682 3.06 -19.49 -27.97
CA LEU A 682 4.24 -20.27 -27.59
C LEU A 682 3.85 -21.75 -27.57
N ALA A 683 4.48 -22.55 -28.43
CA ALA A 683 4.19 -23.97 -28.58
C ALA A 683 5.49 -24.79 -28.45
N SER A 684 5.41 -25.92 -27.74
CA SER A 684 6.45 -26.95 -27.73
C SER A 684 6.40 -27.83 -28.98
N ASP A 685 5.19 -28.09 -29.48
CA ASP A 685 4.91 -28.99 -30.60
C ASP A 685 4.75 -28.27 -31.95
N PRO A 686 4.97 -29.00 -33.07
CA PRO A 686 4.56 -28.60 -34.41
C PRO A 686 3.17 -27.98 -34.47
N SER A 687 3.10 -26.74 -34.96
CA SER A 687 1.85 -26.02 -35.15
C SER A 687 1.77 -25.46 -36.57
N PRO A 688 0.61 -25.61 -37.25
CA PRO A 688 0.36 -24.95 -38.53
C PRO A 688 -0.06 -23.48 -38.37
N ASP A 689 -0.35 -23.01 -37.14
CA ASP A 689 -0.76 -21.61 -36.92
C ASP A 689 0.44 -20.68 -37.14
N PRO A 690 0.38 -19.71 -38.06
CA PRO A 690 1.52 -18.83 -38.38
C PRO A 690 1.94 -17.92 -37.21
N ARG A 691 1.12 -17.76 -36.17
CA ARG A 691 1.46 -17.04 -34.93
C ARG A 691 2.26 -17.92 -33.97
N ALA A 692 2.35 -19.22 -34.21
CA ALA A 692 3.08 -20.12 -33.35
C ALA A 692 4.58 -19.87 -33.44
N ILE A 693 5.21 -19.82 -32.27
CA ILE A 693 6.63 -19.61 -32.10
C ILE A 693 7.23 -20.67 -31.17
N ARG A 694 8.51 -20.95 -31.38
CA ARG A 694 9.36 -21.73 -30.48
C ARG A 694 10.64 -20.96 -30.19
N ILE A 695 11.16 -21.07 -28.97
CA ILE A 695 12.46 -20.50 -28.59
C ILE A 695 13.50 -21.63 -28.57
N GLY A 696 14.58 -21.46 -29.33
CA GLY A 696 15.72 -22.37 -29.32
C GLY A 696 16.58 -22.23 -28.05
N PRO A 697 17.49 -23.18 -27.77
CA PRO A 697 18.41 -23.11 -26.62
C PRO A 697 19.34 -21.88 -26.64
N ASP A 698 19.56 -21.30 -27.82
CA ASP A 698 20.32 -20.09 -28.09
C ASP A 698 19.49 -18.80 -27.97
N GLY A 699 18.20 -18.90 -27.63
CA GLY A 699 17.27 -17.78 -27.55
C GLY A 699 16.71 -17.33 -28.91
N ALA A 700 16.98 -18.05 -30.00
CA ALA A 700 16.43 -17.72 -31.31
C ALA A 700 14.92 -18.03 -31.40
N ILE A 701 14.14 -17.15 -32.04
CA ILE A 701 12.71 -17.37 -32.29
C ILE A 701 12.52 -18.09 -33.64
N SER A 702 12.06 -19.35 -33.61
CA SER A 702 11.55 -20.04 -34.81
C SER A 702 10.05 -19.77 -34.96
N ARG A 703 9.59 -19.43 -36.17
CA ARG A 703 8.16 -19.26 -36.47
C ARG A 703 7.62 -20.42 -37.29
N ALA A 704 6.33 -20.70 -37.12
CA ALA A 704 5.60 -21.68 -37.91
C ALA A 704 5.50 -21.24 -39.38
N PRO A 705 5.26 -22.18 -40.31
CA PRO A 705 5.06 -23.62 -40.08
C PRO A 705 6.38 -24.37 -39.87
N TRP A 706 6.41 -25.25 -38.87
CA TRP A 706 7.41 -26.32 -38.79
C TRP A 706 6.69 -27.67 -38.75
N THR A 707 6.93 -28.50 -39.76
CA THR A 707 6.46 -29.88 -39.81
C THR A 707 7.51 -30.80 -39.18
N ARG A 708 7.08 -31.92 -38.60
CA ARG A 708 8.00 -32.93 -38.04
C ARG A 708 8.97 -33.46 -39.08
#